data_AF-A0A2J7ZQ86-F1
#
_entry.id   AF-A0A2J7ZQ86-F1
#
_cell.length_a   1.000
_cell.length_b   1.000
_cell.length_c   1.000
_cell.angle_alpha   90.00
_cell.angle_beta   90.00
_cell.angle_gamma   90.00
#
_symmetry.space_group_name_H-M   'P 1'
#
loop_
_entity.id
_entity.type
_entity.pdbx_description
1 polymer ?
#
loop_
_entity_poly.entity_id
_entity_poly.type
_entity_poly.pdbx_seq_one_letter_code
_entity_poly.pdbx_strand_id
1 'polypeptide(L)'
;MARLLLLSCLALIALRVQAQGGSKATNDNPLFPDCKCERDKRSSPYRATLKSVSDYTGGKRYCFEFDVVPCAKNNPCCYMNLYKLEFPFALDCRNSLQYIEYQGANRSMTWGPQYLSATPARTDLKITNLRLSQTNAKGQGVCLGIADGCSALEQWCWPRNGNCRLAMFNADPFDCCPVLPFGVDTPCETCVKTVISGKPPGGGSFAFDAQDCSDVQASMVSSFNTQAGVVGAKLNKPFAPATCTAEEISVCGTFSSSEQGAKMQDWVGNDEPLKSFNSAVDACPDGYSLTSLITDGDGNEGGGCLQGSFESSCSPISVTPPPPPPPPPPPPPPPPPPPKTLAPPPPPPCRVCVRTIVAASPPSGAGNFEFTTDDCTFLQGSMADTFNAKAAEVGAVMLSPFDKDACTATDIAVCGTFFSTEDGLKMQSWVTDDTPLTNFVTYFTGGSCPPRLSGYTIASLISDTDGNTPGPCLEGKHEAACALSSPPPPPPPPPPPPPPPPPPPPPSPAPRHRNSPPPPGVNFPMCECDKRPGSSTLTISEANVTDLDTGMRMYCFTISLTACMRASPCCFQDFNKIEFNVLPSCVGSVVYSITDGTQRPAQYQLRPYPTVKINQVQKRFIDVPGTQVCLVLRPPCDSMAALCGGGDCMYAIFNNRVSDQPKCCPVRTMKDPLSA
;
A
#
# COMPACT_ATOMS: atom_id res chain seq x y z
N MET A 1 -59.39 -37.74 47.15
CA MET A 1 -58.35 -37.69 46.10
C MET A 1 -58.82 -36.71 45.04
N ALA A 2 -58.48 -35.43 45.23
CA ALA A 2 -58.88 -34.34 44.35
C ALA A 2 -57.74 -33.32 44.38
N ARG A 3 -56.98 -33.23 43.30
CA ARG A 3 -56.08 -32.13 42.97
C ARG A 3 -55.76 -32.23 41.48
N LEU A 4 -56.46 -31.45 40.67
CA LEU A 4 -55.89 -30.77 39.51
C LEU A 4 -56.89 -29.73 38.99
N LEU A 5 -56.35 -28.55 38.66
CA LEU A 5 -56.94 -27.43 37.90
C LEU A 5 -57.88 -26.46 38.63
N LEU A 6 -57.33 -25.27 38.96
CA LEU A 6 -57.92 -23.97 38.58
C LEU A 6 -56.96 -22.80 38.89
N LEU A 7 -56.76 -21.96 37.88
CA LEU A 7 -56.02 -20.70 37.91
C LEU A 7 -56.71 -19.63 38.78
N SER A 8 -55.92 -18.78 39.44
CA SER A 8 -56.30 -17.38 39.70
C SER A 8 -55.09 -16.44 39.70
N CYS A 9 -55.17 -15.41 38.86
CA CYS A 9 -54.25 -14.29 38.69
C CYS A 9 -54.36 -13.26 39.83
N LEU A 10 -53.24 -12.70 40.31
CA LEU A 10 -52.76 -11.33 39.99
C LEU A 10 -51.65 -10.86 40.95
N ALA A 11 -50.49 -10.57 40.33
CA ALA A 11 -49.59 -9.43 40.54
C ALA A 11 -49.10 -9.03 41.95
N LEU A 12 -47.79 -9.21 42.17
CA LEU A 12 -46.93 -8.19 42.78
C LEU A 12 -45.52 -8.25 42.17
N ILE A 13 -45.03 -7.06 41.85
CA ILE A 13 -43.97 -6.70 40.92
C ILE A 13 -42.58 -7.15 41.41
N ALA A 14 -41.88 -7.97 40.62
CA ALA A 14 -40.44 -8.12 40.71
C ALA A 14 -39.82 -7.34 39.55
N LEU A 15 -39.12 -6.23 39.85
CA LEU A 15 -38.20 -5.59 38.90
C LEU A 15 -37.16 -6.64 38.48
N ARG A 16 -37.33 -7.18 37.27
CA ARG A 16 -36.22 -7.79 36.56
C ARG A 16 -35.42 -6.65 35.96
N VAL A 17 -34.28 -6.35 36.57
CA VAL A 17 -33.15 -5.76 35.84
C VAL A 17 -32.74 -6.82 34.83
N GLN A 18 -33.27 -6.72 33.61
CA GLN A 18 -32.61 -7.32 32.47
C GLN A 18 -31.26 -6.62 32.35
N ALA A 19 -30.21 -7.29 32.79
CA ALA A 19 -28.90 -7.03 32.25
C ALA A 19 -29.05 -7.21 30.73
N GLN A 20 -29.04 -6.10 30.01
CA GLN A 20 -28.76 -6.10 28.58
C GLN A 20 -27.38 -6.73 28.42
N GLY A 21 -27.36 -8.05 28.22
CA GLY A 21 -26.26 -8.68 27.53
C GLY A 21 -26.24 -8.06 26.16
N GLY A 22 -25.36 -7.06 25.97
CA GLY A 22 -25.11 -6.47 24.68
C GLY A 22 -24.72 -7.59 23.72
N SER A 23 -25.66 -7.96 22.86
CA SER A 23 -25.34 -8.74 21.67
C SER A 23 -24.23 -7.96 20.97
N LYS A 24 -23.04 -8.55 20.86
CA LYS A 24 -21.97 -7.99 20.03
C LYS A 24 -22.59 -7.81 18.66
N ALA A 25 -22.76 -6.56 18.23
CA ALA A 25 -23.19 -6.24 16.89
C ALA A 25 -22.32 -7.05 15.92
N THR A 26 -22.96 -7.80 15.03
CA THR A 26 -22.31 -8.31 13.82
C THR A 26 -21.85 -7.08 13.05
N ASN A 27 -20.55 -6.81 13.03
CA ASN A 27 -20.01 -5.70 12.23
C ASN A 27 -20.06 -6.13 10.77
N ASP A 28 -21.11 -5.69 10.07
CA ASP A 28 -21.40 -6.06 8.68
C ASP A 28 -20.64 -5.25 7.62
N ASN A 29 -19.51 -4.62 7.99
CA ASN A 29 -18.73 -3.79 7.07
C ASN A 29 -17.56 -4.58 6.43
N PRO A 30 -17.66 -4.98 5.14
CA PRO A 30 -16.56 -5.65 4.46
C PRO A 30 -15.39 -4.70 4.13
N LEU A 31 -15.60 -3.37 4.18
CA LEU A 31 -14.60 -2.39 3.76
C LEU A 31 -13.44 -2.28 4.75
N PHE A 32 -12.22 -2.35 4.23
CA PHE A 32 -10.99 -2.09 4.98
C PHE A 32 -10.37 -0.76 4.55
N PRO A 33 -9.87 0.07 5.47
CA PRO A 33 -10.03 -0.04 6.93
C PRO A 33 -11.48 0.28 7.37
N ASP A 34 -11.90 -0.28 8.51
CA ASP A 34 -13.22 -0.02 9.09
C ASP A 34 -13.24 1.30 9.89
N CYS A 35 -13.04 2.41 9.17
CA CYS A 35 -13.19 3.76 9.67
C CYS A 35 -13.82 4.69 8.62
N LYS A 36 -14.38 5.81 9.09
CA LYS A 36 -14.70 6.98 8.26
C LYS A 36 -13.52 7.93 8.30
N CYS A 37 -12.79 8.01 7.21
CA CYS A 37 -11.42 8.51 7.19
C CYS A 37 -10.99 8.69 5.71
N GLU A 38 -10.09 9.63 5.42
CA GLU A 38 -9.57 9.91 4.08
C GLU A 38 -8.59 8.80 3.64
N ARG A 39 -8.95 8.04 2.60
CA ARG A 39 -8.28 6.79 2.17
C ARG A 39 -7.31 7.00 1.02
N ASP A 40 -7.38 8.11 0.30
CA ASP A 40 -6.57 8.33 -0.89
C ASP A 40 -5.10 8.50 -0.47
N LYS A 41 -4.22 7.64 -1.00
CA LYS A 41 -2.76 7.73 -0.78
C LYS A 41 -2.19 9.09 -1.19
N ARG A 42 -2.82 9.79 -2.15
CA ARG A 42 -2.43 11.13 -2.64
C ARG A 42 -2.67 12.23 -1.60
N SER A 43 -3.57 12.00 -0.65
CA SER A 43 -3.91 12.89 0.46
C SER A 43 -2.89 12.84 1.60
N SER A 44 -1.93 11.91 1.58
CA SER A 44 -0.95 11.72 2.64
C SER A 44 0.49 11.76 2.09
N PRO A 45 1.45 12.26 2.88
CA PRO A 45 2.87 12.24 2.50
C PRO A 45 3.51 10.87 2.71
N TYR A 46 2.91 9.97 3.48
CA TYR A 46 3.56 8.69 3.81
C TYR A 46 3.34 7.65 2.72
N ARG A 47 4.41 6.90 2.44
CA ARG A 47 4.38 5.66 1.65
C ARG A 47 4.90 4.53 2.49
N ALA A 48 4.43 3.32 2.20
CA ALA A 48 4.87 2.09 2.80
C ALA A 48 5.01 1.07 1.69
N THR A 49 6.19 0.48 1.58
CA THR A 49 6.53 -0.45 0.51
C THR A 49 6.98 -1.76 1.13
N LEU A 50 6.51 -2.89 0.61
CA LEU A 50 7.05 -4.20 0.97
C LEU A 50 8.50 -4.27 0.44
N LYS A 51 9.46 -4.11 1.34
CA LYS A 51 10.89 -4.01 1.02
C LYS A 51 11.53 -5.38 0.76
N SER A 52 11.12 -6.38 1.54
CA SER A 52 11.67 -7.73 1.42
C SER A 52 10.71 -8.78 1.97
N VAL A 53 10.70 -9.93 1.30
CA VAL A 53 10.15 -11.17 1.83
C VAL A 53 11.31 -12.15 1.96
N SER A 54 11.53 -12.68 3.17
CA SER A 54 12.60 -13.64 3.42
C SER A 54 12.08 -14.84 4.20
N ASP A 55 12.50 -16.03 3.83
CA ASP A 55 12.21 -17.23 4.60
C ASP A 55 12.93 -17.19 5.95
N TYR A 56 12.28 -17.73 6.97
CA TYR A 56 12.92 -18.10 8.23
C TYR A 56 12.44 -19.49 8.65
N THR A 57 13.09 -20.09 9.64
CA THR A 57 12.73 -21.41 10.13
C THR A 57 11.26 -21.45 10.54
N GLY A 58 10.46 -22.09 9.69
CA GLY A 58 9.04 -22.34 9.80
C GLY A 58 8.11 -21.15 9.50
N GLY A 59 8.51 -20.25 8.61
CA GLY A 59 7.64 -19.16 8.16
C GLY A 59 8.29 -18.21 7.16
N LYS A 60 7.56 -17.14 6.83
CA LYS A 60 8.03 -16.01 6.00
C LYS A 60 8.01 -14.71 6.77
N ARG A 61 9.07 -13.91 6.60
CA ARG A 61 9.22 -12.57 7.17
C ARG A 61 8.93 -11.53 6.09
N TYR A 62 7.97 -10.65 6.37
CA TYR A 62 7.57 -9.55 5.49
C TYR A 62 8.02 -8.23 6.11
N CYS A 63 8.90 -7.49 5.45
CA CYS A 63 9.40 -6.21 5.95
C CYS A 63 8.92 -5.06 5.10
N PHE A 64 8.36 -4.04 5.74
CA PHE A 64 7.87 -2.82 5.15
C PHE A 64 8.81 -1.67 5.48
N GLU A 65 9.08 -0.82 4.51
CA GLU A 65 9.86 0.42 4.66
C GLU A 65 8.96 1.62 4.38
N PHE A 66 9.06 2.66 5.20
CA PHE A 66 8.32 3.89 5.05
C PHE A 66 9.15 4.94 4.32
N ASP A 67 8.48 5.70 3.46
CA ASP A 67 9.03 6.88 2.81
C ASP A 67 8.09 8.08 3.00
N VAL A 68 8.61 9.27 2.72
CA VAL A 68 7.89 10.53 2.83
C VAL A 68 8.04 11.27 1.50
N VAL A 69 6.92 11.49 0.84
CA VAL A 69 6.83 12.15 -0.47
C VAL A 69 5.92 13.39 -0.37
N PRO A 70 6.05 14.36 -1.29
CA PRO A 70 5.08 15.45 -1.39
C PRO A 70 3.67 14.92 -1.63
N CYS A 71 2.66 15.53 -1.00
CA CYS A 71 1.27 15.17 -1.25
C CYS A 71 0.85 15.70 -2.63
N ALA A 72 0.08 14.90 -3.36
CA ALA A 72 -0.54 15.34 -4.61
C ALA A 72 -1.87 16.06 -4.37
N LYS A 73 -2.52 15.83 -3.22
CA LYS A 73 -3.70 16.57 -2.77
C LYS A 73 -3.36 17.37 -1.52
N ASN A 74 -3.63 18.67 -1.55
CA ASN A 74 -3.45 19.53 -0.38
C ASN A 74 -4.72 19.52 0.48
N ASN A 75 -4.74 18.69 1.52
CA ASN A 75 -5.82 18.59 2.51
C ASN A 75 -5.22 18.34 3.91
N PRO A 76 -6.03 18.30 5.00
CA PRO A 76 -5.51 18.11 6.36
C PRO A 76 -4.63 16.86 6.53
N CYS A 77 -4.89 15.79 5.75
CA CYS A 77 -4.11 14.57 5.81
C CYS A 77 -2.70 14.71 5.23
N CYS A 78 -2.42 15.77 4.50
CA CYS A 78 -1.07 16.06 4.03
C CYS A 78 -0.12 16.40 5.19
N TYR A 79 -0.66 16.86 6.32
CA TYR A 79 0.10 17.23 7.52
C TYR A 79 0.02 16.16 8.61
N MET A 80 -0.51 14.98 8.29
CA MET A 80 -0.71 13.93 9.26
C MET A 80 0.61 13.42 9.88
N ASN A 81 0.54 12.86 11.08
CA ASN A 81 1.58 12.01 11.63
C ASN A 81 1.31 10.53 11.26
N LEU A 82 2.29 9.66 11.51
CA LEU A 82 2.14 8.22 11.37
C LEU A 82 2.12 7.57 12.76
N TYR A 83 0.91 7.27 13.24
CA TYR A 83 0.69 6.76 14.59
C TYR A 83 0.36 5.26 14.62
N LYS A 84 -0.41 4.78 13.65
CA LYS A 84 -0.90 3.39 13.61
C LYS A 84 -0.85 2.82 12.20
N LEU A 85 -0.58 1.52 12.10
CA LEU A 85 -0.76 0.72 10.89
C LEU A 85 -1.83 -0.33 11.14
N GLU A 86 -2.60 -0.63 10.11
CA GLU A 86 -3.50 -1.78 10.08
C GLU A 86 -3.24 -2.66 8.86
N PHE A 87 -3.33 -3.97 9.06
CA PHE A 87 -3.24 -4.99 8.01
C PHE A 87 -4.48 -5.90 8.09
N PRO A 88 -5.20 -6.16 6.99
CA PRO A 88 -6.35 -7.04 7.00
C PRO A 88 -5.88 -8.50 6.87
N PHE A 89 -6.14 -9.32 7.88
CA PHE A 89 -5.84 -10.75 7.89
C PHE A 89 -7.09 -11.56 7.60
N ALA A 90 -6.93 -12.63 6.82
CA ALA A 90 -7.91 -13.71 6.81
C ALA A 90 -8.03 -14.29 8.24
N LEU A 91 -9.26 -14.42 8.73
CA LEU A 91 -9.55 -14.67 10.14
C LEU A 91 -8.92 -15.99 10.64
N ASP A 92 -8.94 -17.02 9.81
CA ASP A 92 -8.36 -18.33 10.07
C ASP A 92 -6.83 -18.33 10.05
N CYS A 93 -6.20 -17.38 9.34
CA CYS A 93 -4.74 -17.19 9.37
C CYS A 93 -4.25 -16.25 10.48
N ARG A 94 -5.13 -15.68 11.30
CA ARG A 94 -4.76 -14.78 12.41
C ARG A 94 -3.65 -15.34 13.31
N ASN A 95 -3.72 -16.62 13.66
CA ASN A 95 -2.78 -17.27 14.58
C ASN A 95 -1.41 -17.55 13.96
N SER A 96 -1.26 -17.35 12.65
CA SER A 96 0.03 -17.50 11.98
C SER A 96 0.99 -16.35 12.26
N LEU A 97 0.53 -15.18 12.72
CA LEU A 97 1.40 -14.09 13.11
C LEU A 97 2.22 -14.43 14.37
N GLN A 98 3.54 -14.56 14.22
CA GLN A 98 4.47 -14.97 15.27
C GLN A 98 5.13 -13.79 15.98
N TYR A 99 5.46 -12.72 15.26
CA TYR A 99 6.07 -11.52 15.84
C TYR A 99 5.86 -10.29 14.96
N ILE A 100 6.02 -9.13 15.58
CA ILE A 100 5.99 -7.81 14.92
C ILE A 100 7.25 -7.07 15.34
N GLU A 101 8.21 -6.92 14.44
CA GLU A 101 9.43 -6.17 14.71
C GLU A 101 9.26 -4.70 14.31
N TYR A 102 9.50 -3.77 15.22
CA TYR A 102 9.55 -2.33 14.95
C TYR A 102 10.66 -1.69 15.78
N GLN A 103 11.59 -0.99 15.13
CA GLN A 103 12.79 -0.40 15.75
C GLN A 103 13.66 -1.42 16.51
N GLY A 104 13.81 -2.63 15.94
CA GLY A 104 14.63 -3.70 16.51
C GLY A 104 14.06 -4.35 17.78
N ALA A 105 12.81 -4.05 18.13
CA ALA A 105 12.08 -4.65 19.24
C ALA A 105 10.78 -5.30 18.74
N ASN A 106 10.40 -6.41 19.38
CA ASN A 106 9.11 -7.03 19.13
C ASN A 106 7.97 -6.21 19.78
N ARG A 107 6.85 -6.07 19.10
CA ARG A 107 5.68 -5.30 19.53
C ARG A 107 4.53 -6.24 19.89
N SER A 108 3.63 -5.73 20.72
CA SER A 108 2.40 -6.44 21.09
C SER A 108 1.51 -6.60 19.87
N MET A 109 0.97 -7.80 19.69
CA MET A 109 -0.07 -8.07 18.70
C MET A 109 -1.39 -7.52 19.22
N THR A 110 -1.97 -6.55 18.51
CA THR A 110 -3.30 -6.03 18.81
C THR A 110 -4.21 -6.35 17.63
N TRP A 111 -5.37 -6.93 17.90
CA TRP A 111 -6.32 -7.33 16.86
C TRP A 111 -7.59 -6.48 16.97
N GLY A 112 -8.13 -6.11 15.82
CA GLY A 112 -9.44 -5.50 15.70
C GLY A 112 -10.58 -6.49 15.97
N PRO A 113 -11.84 -6.05 15.76
CA PRO A 113 -12.97 -6.97 15.77
C PRO A 113 -12.85 -8.00 14.63
N GLN A 114 -13.70 -9.01 14.70
CA GLN A 114 -13.82 -10.04 13.66
C GLN A 114 -14.98 -9.67 12.75
N TYR A 115 -14.75 -9.73 11.44
CA TYR A 115 -15.72 -9.42 10.40
C TYR A 115 -16.10 -10.74 9.71
N LEU A 116 -17.11 -11.41 10.28
CA LEU A 116 -17.53 -12.74 9.83
C LEU A 116 -18.31 -12.72 8.51
N SER A 117 -18.90 -11.58 8.15
CA SER A 117 -19.64 -11.35 6.91
C SER A 117 -18.75 -10.88 5.75
N ALA A 118 -17.47 -10.58 5.99
CA ALA A 118 -16.51 -10.41 4.91
C ALA A 118 -16.24 -11.75 4.23
N THR A 119 -15.97 -11.73 2.93
CA THR A 119 -15.68 -12.95 2.14
C THR A 119 -14.25 -12.86 1.60
N PRO A 120 -13.30 -13.68 2.10
CA PRO A 120 -13.39 -14.56 3.28
C PRO A 120 -13.47 -13.76 4.59
N ALA A 121 -13.85 -14.40 5.71
CA ALA A 121 -13.93 -13.72 7.00
C ALA A 121 -12.57 -13.11 7.39
N ARG A 122 -12.58 -11.91 8.00
CA ARG A 122 -11.34 -11.17 8.29
C ARG A 122 -11.23 -10.63 9.71
N THR A 123 -10.02 -10.24 10.09
CA THR A 123 -9.72 -9.44 11.28
C THR A 123 -8.51 -8.56 11.00
N ASP A 124 -8.44 -7.39 11.62
CA ASP A 124 -7.40 -6.42 11.30
C ASP A 124 -6.30 -6.43 12.37
N LEU A 125 -5.06 -6.70 11.97
CA LEU A 125 -3.89 -6.50 12.82
C LEU A 125 -3.66 -5.01 12.99
N LYS A 126 -3.48 -4.54 14.23
CA LYS A 126 -3.23 -3.15 14.58
C LYS A 126 -1.86 -2.99 15.22
N ILE A 127 -1.05 -2.10 14.68
CA ILE A 127 0.28 -1.74 15.20
C ILE A 127 0.24 -0.26 15.54
N THR A 128 0.11 0.05 16.82
CA THR A 128 -0.08 1.42 17.33
C THR A 128 1.20 1.99 17.93
N ASN A 129 1.17 3.27 18.31
CA ASN A 129 2.27 3.96 18.99
C ASN A 129 3.57 3.99 18.16
N LEU A 130 3.47 4.10 16.84
CA LEU A 130 4.64 4.30 15.98
C LEU A 130 5.30 5.66 16.24
N ARG A 131 4.48 6.68 16.51
CA ARG A 131 4.87 8.06 16.86
C ARG A 131 5.86 8.65 15.85
N LEU A 132 5.64 8.38 14.57
CA LEU A 132 6.45 8.88 13.48
C LEU A 132 5.86 10.18 12.95
N SER A 133 6.73 11.06 12.47
CA SER A 133 6.46 12.33 11.81
C SER A 133 7.10 12.33 10.42
N GLN A 134 6.75 13.30 9.60
CA GLN A 134 7.32 13.45 8.25
C GLN A 134 8.85 13.59 8.27
N THR A 135 9.41 14.10 9.37
CA THR A 135 10.84 14.29 9.54
C THR A 135 11.61 13.02 9.92
N ASN A 136 10.95 12.00 10.47
CA ASN A 136 11.64 10.81 11.00
C ASN A 136 11.09 9.47 10.47
N ALA A 137 10.00 9.49 9.69
CA ALA A 137 9.40 8.28 9.15
C ALA A 137 10.24 7.64 8.04
N LYS A 138 10.95 8.44 7.24
CA LYS A 138 11.74 7.94 6.10
C LYS A 138 12.78 6.92 6.55
N GLY A 139 12.77 5.73 5.94
CA GLY A 139 13.67 4.61 6.24
C GLY A 139 13.33 3.85 7.52
N GLN A 140 12.28 4.25 8.26
CA GLN A 140 11.71 3.40 9.31
C GLN A 140 10.92 2.26 8.70
N GLY A 141 10.64 1.22 9.48
CA GLY A 141 9.95 0.06 8.94
C GLY A 141 9.45 -0.89 9.99
N VAL A 142 8.51 -1.74 9.58
CA VAL A 142 7.91 -2.80 10.40
C VAL A 142 8.09 -4.12 9.70
N CYS A 143 8.47 -5.17 10.43
CA CYS A 143 8.50 -6.53 9.90
C CYS A 143 7.51 -7.44 10.61
N LEU A 144 6.84 -8.30 9.85
CA LEU A 144 5.91 -9.31 10.34
C LEU A 144 6.50 -10.69 10.12
N GLY A 145 6.49 -11.54 11.14
CA GLY A 145 6.80 -12.96 11.00
C GLY A 145 5.54 -13.78 10.91
N ILE A 146 5.32 -14.45 9.79
CA ILE A 146 4.14 -15.29 9.54
C ILE A 146 4.57 -16.76 9.48
N ALA A 147 3.96 -17.62 10.28
CA ALA A 147 4.26 -19.05 10.33
C ALA A 147 3.74 -19.80 9.11
N ASP A 148 4.35 -20.95 8.83
CA ASP A 148 3.92 -21.88 7.79
C ASP A 148 2.47 -22.33 7.93
N GLY A 149 1.88 -22.72 6.79
CA GLY A 149 0.44 -22.99 6.65
C GLY A 149 -0.38 -21.76 6.24
N CYS A 150 0.11 -20.56 6.55
CA CYS A 150 -0.44 -19.28 6.10
C CYS A 150 0.64 -18.31 5.63
N SER A 151 1.89 -18.76 5.44
CA SER A 151 3.03 -17.88 5.24
C SER A 151 3.05 -17.18 3.88
N ALA A 152 2.31 -17.67 2.87
CA ALA A 152 2.18 -17.01 1.59
C ALA A 152 1.20 -15.82 1.66
N LEU A 153 1.45 -14.79 0.86
CA LEU A 153 0.71 -13.53 0.97
C LEU A 153 -0.78 -13.73 0.65
N GLU A 154 -1.07 -14.49 -0.40
CA GLU A 154 -2.39 -14.94 -0.81
C GLU A 154 -3.11 -15.83 0.22
N GLN A 155 -2.44 -16.26 1.30
CA GLN A 155 -3.05 -17.04 2.36
C GLN A 155 -3.46 -16.16 3.55
N TRP A 156 -2.50 -15.44 4.15
CA TRP A 156 -2.78 -14.72 5.41
C TRP A 156 -3.48 -13.39 5.18
N CYS A 157 -3.23 -12.74 4.06
CA CYS A 157 -3.71 -11.40 3.83
C CYS A 157 -5.04 -11.43 3.09
N TRP A 158 -6.01 -10.69 3.62
CA TRP A 158 -7.32 -10.57 3.00
C TRP A 158 -7.25 -9.65 1.76
N PRO A 159 -7.92 -9.98 0.63
CA PRO A 159 -8.96 -11.00 0.48
C PRO A 159 -8.49 -12.38 -0.01
N ARG A 160 -7.20 -12.75 0.12
CA ARG A 160 -6.60 -14.01 -0.36
C ARG A 160 -6.40 -14.13 -1.87
N ASN A 161 -6.14 -13.02 -2.54
CA ASN A 161 -5.86 -12.98 -3.98
C ASN A 161 -4.42 -12.54 -4.29
N GLY A 162 -3.55 -12.44 -3.28
CA GLY A 162 -2.17 -11.95 -3.43
C GLY A 162 -2.06 -10.41 -3.53
N ASN A 163 -3.17 -9.71 -3.75
CA ASN A 163 -3.26 -8.25 -3.74
C ASN A 163 -3.60 -7.75 -2.33
N CYS A 164 -2.56 -7.42 -1.57
CA CYS A 164 -2.71 -6.90 -0.23
C CYS A 164 -2.78 -5.40 -0.16
N ARG A 165 -3.21 -4.94 1.00
CA ARG A 165 -3.24 -3.53 1.35
C ARG A 165 -2.95 -3.33 2.82
N LEU A 166 -2.36 -2.19 3.15
CA LEU A 166 -2.24 -1.71 4.51
C LEU A 166 -2.88 -0.33 4.61
N ALA A 167 -3.33 0.03 5.80
CA ALA A 167 -3.83 1.36 6.09
C ALA A 167 -2.92 2.03 7.12
N MET A 168 -2.55 3.29 6.86
CA MET A 168 -1.72 4.09 7.78
C MET A 168 -2.59 5.16 8.42
N PHE A 169 -2.42 5.44 9.71
CA PHE A 169 -3.32 6.32 10.44
C PHE A 169 -2.58 7.42 11.19
N ASN A 170 -3.19 8.59 11.26
CA ASN A 170 -2.79 9.65 12.19
C ASN A 170 -3.17 9.31 13.63
N ALA A 171 -2.72 10.12 14.57
CA ALA A 171 -3.26 10.13 15.92
C ALA A 171 -4.71 10.64 15.91
N ASP A 172 -5.46 10.35 16.97
CA ASP A 172 -6.85 10.80 17.19
C ASP A 172 -7.09 12.24 16.69
N PRO A 173 -8.09 12.50 15.82
CA PRO A 173 -9.31 11.71 15.59
C PRO A 173 -9.25 10.55 14.56
N PHE A 174 -8.08 10.07 14.12
CA PHE A 174 -7.96 8.95 13.15
C PHE A 174 -8.71 9.18 11.83
N ASP A 175 -8.84 10.44 11.41
CA ASP A 175 -9.55 10.90 10.22
C ASP A 175 -8.73 10.74 8.92
N CYS A 176 -7.44 10.44 9.02
CA CYS A 176 -6.57 10.16 7.88
C CYS A 176 -6.13 8.69 7.89
N CYS A 177 -6.40 7.97 6.80
CA CYS A 177 -6.20 6.52 6.71
C CYS A 177 -5.66 6.01 5.35
N PRO A 178 -4.71 6.70 4.69
CA PRO A 178 -4.26 6.35 3.34
C PRO A 178 -4.01 4.84 3.20
N VAL A 179 -4.67 4.25 2.19
CA VAL A 179 -4.60 2.82 1.90
C VAL A 179 -3.56 2.59 0.82
N LEU A 180 -2.62 1.70 1.10
CA LEU A 180 -1.48 1.42 0.24
C LEU A 180 -1.49 -0.05 -0.17
N PRO A 181 -1.54 -0.36 -1.48
CA PRO A 181 -1.45 -1.73 -1.95
C PRO A 181 -0.01 -2.25 -1.82
N PHE A 182 0.13 -3.55 -1.63
CA PHE A 182 1.40 -4.28 -1.71
C PHE A 182 1.13 -5.74 -2.08
N GLY A 183 2.07 -6.43 -2.71
CA GLY A 183 1.99 -7.88 -2.82
C GLY A 183 3.01 -8.54 -3.72
N VAL A 184 2.82 -9.85 -3.96
CA VAL A 184 3.55 -10.57 -5.02
C VAL A 184 3.03 -10.05 -6.35
N ASP A 185 3.95 -9.79 -7.28
CA ASP A 185 3.66 -9.38 -8.65
C ASP A 185 2.92 -10.50 -9.41
N THR A 186 1.67 -10.77 -9.04
CA THR A 186 0.80 -11.70 -9.75
C THR A 186 0.07 -10.95 -10.84
N PRO A 187 -0.03 -11.53 -12.04
CA PRO A 187 -0.90 -11.02 -13.07
C PRO A 187 -2.32 -10.89 -12.53
N CYS A 188 -2.96 -9.78 -12.81
CA CYS A 188 -4.27 -9.50 -12.27
C CYS A 188 -5.23 -9.16 -13.40
N GLU A 189 -6.32 -9.92 -13.44
CA GLU A 189 -7.42 -9.67 -14.34
C GLU A 189 -8.21 -8.45 -13.86
N THR A 190 -8.49 -7.57 -14.80
CA THR A 190 -9.23 -6.34 -14.57
C THR A 190 -10.27 -6.25 -15.66
N CYS A 191 -11.52 -6.08 -15.25
CA CYS A 191 -12.64 -5.89 -16.15
C CYS A 191 -13.19 -4.47 -15.98
N VAL A 192 -13.59 -3.88 -17.09
CA VAL A 192 -14.26 -2.59 -17.16
C VAL A 192 -15.67 -2.89 -17.63
N LYS A 193 -16.66 -2.47 -16.85
CA LYS A 193 -18.07 -2.76 -17.11
C LYS A 193 -18.84 -1.47 -17.23
N THR A 194 -19.78 -1.41 -18.16
CA THR A 194 -20.87 -0.43 -18.17
C THR A 194 -22.15 -1.20 -17.93
N VAL A 195 -22.83 -0.88 -16.82
CA VAL A 195 -24.11 -1.47 -16.44
C VAL A 195 -25.20 -0.42 -16.50
N ILE A 196 -26.39 -0.82 -16.90
CA ILE A 196 -27.57 0.03 -16.82
C ILE A 196 -28.44 -0.37 -15.62
N SER A 197 -28.96 0.63 -14.92
CA SER A 197 -29.87 0.44 -13.79
C SER A 197 -31.00 1.48 -13.81
N GLY A 198 -32.09 1.20 -13.10
CA GLY A 198 -33.25 2.08 -13.04
C GLY A 198 -34.47 1.55 -13.79
N LYS A 199 -35.58 2.27 -13.67
CA LYS A 199 -36.84 1.94 -14.36
C LYS A 199 -37.66 3.22 -14.57
N PRO A 200 -38.11 3.51 -15.80
CA PRO A 200 -38.90 4.70 -16.08
C PRO A 200 -40.29 4.61 -15.44
N PRO A 201 -40.87 5.76 -15.04
CA PRO A 201 -42.27 5.84 -14.64
C PRO A 201 -43.16 5.54 -15.86
N GLY A 202 -43.58 4.28 -15.99
CA GLY A 202 -44.34 3.79 -17.16
C GLY A 202 -44.02 2.36 -17.57
N GLY A 203 -42.94 1.76 -17.05
CA GLY A 203 -42.71 0.31 -17.17
C GLY A 203 -42.04 -0.17 -18.46
N GLY A 204 -41.42 0.72 -19.25
CA GLY A 204 -40.56 0.30 -20.37
C GLY A 204 -39.27 -0.37 -19.87
N SER A 205 -38.79 -1.38 -20.60
CA SER A 205 -37.48 -2.03 -20.40
C SER A 205 -36.49 -1.52 -21.45
N PHE A 206 -35.32 -1.06 -21.03
CA PHE A 206 -34.18 -0.83 -21.90
C PHE A 206 -33.27 -2.06 -21.88
N ALA A 207 -32.62 -2.34 -23.01
CA ALA A 207 -31.61 -3.37 -23.13
C ALA A 207 -30.53 -2.89 -24.09
N PHE A 208 -29.25 -3.11 -23.75
CA PHE A 208 -28.16 -2.90 -24.69
C PHE A 208 -28.36 -3.77 -25.92
N ASP A 209 -28.23 -3.17 -27.10
CA ASP A 209 -28.27 -3.89 -28.36
C ASP A 209 -26.85 -4.28 -28.86
N ALA A 210 -26.79 -4.94 -30.01
CA ALA A 210 -25.51 -5.38 -30.58
C ALA A 210 -24.61 -4.21 -31.01
N GLN A 211 -25.20 -3.06 -31.36
CA GLN A 211 -24.47 -1.86 -31.75
C GLN A 211 -23.89 -1.19 -30.51
N ASP A 212 -24.68 -1.03 -29.44
CA ASP A 212 -24.20 -0.55 -28.14
C ASP A 212 -22.99 -1.36 -27.67
N CYS A 213 -23.09 -2.69 -27.73
CA CYS A 213 -21.98 -3.56 -27.36
C CYS A 213 -20.75 -3.35 -28.23
N SER A 214 -20.90 -3.26 -29.56
CA SER A 214 -19.78 -3.05 -30.47
C SER A 214 -19.07 -1.73 -30.20
N ASP A 215 -19.82 -0.64 -30.05
CA ASP A 215 -19.25 0.71 -29.94
C ASP A 215 -18.62 0.95 -28.57
N VAL A 216 -19.30 0.55 -27.50
CA VAL A 216 -18.78 0.67 -26.13
C VAL A 216 -17.58 -0.23 -25.92
N GLN A 217 -17.62 -1.51 -26.35
CA GLN A 217 -16.46 -2.40 -26.21
C GLN A 217 -15.27 -1.94 -27.05
N ALA A 218 -15.50 -1.45 -28.28
CA ALA A 218 -14.43 -0.89 -29.11
C ALA A 218 -13.77 0.34 -28.46
N SER A 219 -14.58 1.24 -27.89
CA SER A 219 -14.11 2.41 -27.16
C SER A 219 -13.28 2.01 -25.93
N MET A 220 -13.77 1.06 -25.13
CA MET A 220 -13.05 0.57 -23.94
C MET A 220 -11.74 -0.15 -24.30
N VAL A 221 -11.76 -1.07 -25.27
CA VAL A 221 -10.58 -1.82 -25.74
C VAL A 221 -9.52 -0.87 -26.26
N SER A 222 -9.91 0.08 -27.11
CA SER A 222 -8.99 1.07 -27.67
C SER A 222 -8.36 1.92 -26.58
N SER A 223 -9.19 2.49 -25.70
CA SER A 223 -8.75 3.38 -24.62
C SER A 223 -7.80 2.70 -23.64
N PHE A 224 -8.15 1.52 -23.13
CA PHE A 224 -7.33 0.81 -22.15
C PHE A 224 -6.02 0.29 -22.72
N ASN A 225 -6.02 -0.31 -23.90
CA ASN A 225 -4.78 -0.83 -24.49
C ASN A 225 -3.85 0.30 -24.94
N THR A 226 -4.39 1.39 -25.49
CA THR A 226 -3.61 2.57 -25.86
C THR A 226 -2.98 3.20 -24.63
N GLN A 227 -3.78 3.46 -23.59
CA GLN A 227 -3.27 4.09 -22.38
C GLN A 227 -2.26 3.19 -21.66
N ALA A 228 -2.47 1.88 -21.64
CA ALA A 228 -1.48 0.94 -21.10
C ALA A 228 -0.13 1.09 -21.84
N GLY A 229 -0.16 1.25 -23.17
CA GLY A 229 1.03 1.59 -23.96
C GLY A 229 1.67 2.92 -23.56
N VAL A 230 0.87 3.98 -23.42
CA VAL A 230 1.32 5.34 -23.05
C VAL A 230 2.02 5.35 -21.69
N VAL A 231 1.45 4.72 -20.67
CA VAL A 231 2.04 4.70 -19.32
C VAL A 231 3.07 3.58 -19.14
N GLY A 232 3.35 2.80 -20.19
CA GLY A 232 4.25 1.65 -20.14
C GLY A 232 3.78 0.57 -19.15
N ALA A 233 2.47 0.39 -19.00
CA ALA A 233 1.86 -0.70 -18.24
C ALA A 233 1.93 -1.99 -19.06
N LYS A 234 2.64 -2.99 -18.54
CA LYS A 234 2.75 -4.29 -19.20
C LYS A 234 1.48 -5.13 -18.97
N LEU A 235 0.84 -5.52 -20.06
CA LEU A 235 -0.31 -6.43 -20.10
C LEU A 235 0.16 -7.85 -20.46
N ASN A 236 -0.24 -8.84 -19.68
CA ASN A 236 -0.14 -10.25 -20.06
C ASN A 236 -1.22 -10.64 -21.07
N LYS A 237 -2.42 -10.06 -20.93
CA LYS A 237 -3.51 -10.19 -21.88
C LYS A 237 -4.04 -8.78 -22.17
N PRO A 238 -4.00 -8.31 -23.43
CA PRO A 238 -4.64 -7.07 -23.82
C PRO A 238 -6.12 -7.07 -23.43
N PHE A 239 -6.67 -5.89 -23.17
CA PHE A 239 -8.11 -5.75 -22.97
C PHE A 239 -8.85 -6.16 -24.25
N ALA A 240 -9.84 -7.03 -24.10
CA ALA A 240 -10.66 -7.54 -25.19
C ALA A 240 -12.12 -7.65 -24.76
N PRO A 241 -13.08 -7.68 -25.70
CA PRO A 241 -14.50 -7.90 -25.40
C PRO A 241 -14.71 -9.14 -24.52
N ALA A 242 -15.52 -9.00 -23.47
CA ALA A 242 -15.80 -10.07 -22.51
C ALA A 242 -17.30 -10.42 -22.49
N THR A 243 -18.11 -9.62 -21.80
CA THR A 243 -19.57 -9.83 -21.69
C THR A 243 -20.31 -8.76 -22.48
N CYS A 244 -21.39 -9.16 -23.15
CA CYS A 244 -22.39 -8.28 -23.73
C CYS A 244 -23.76 -8.93 -23.48
N THR A 245 -24.56 -8.29 -22.63
CA THR A 245 -25.92 -8.71 -22.28
C THR A 245 -26.83 -7.49 -22.32
N ALA A 246 -28.13 -7.69 -22.13
CA ALA A 246 -29.10 -6.60 -22.06
C ALA A 246 -28.79 -5.55 -20.97
N GLU A 247 -28.05 -5.92 -19.90
CA GLU A 247 -27.83 -5.06 -18.74
C GLU A 247 -26.35 -4.77 -18.45
N GLU A 248 -25.43 -5.46 -19.12
CA GLU A 248 -23.98 -5.33 -18.90
C GLU A 248 -23.21 -5.43 -20.22
N ILE A 249 -22.34 -4.45 -20.45
CA ILE A 249 -21.27 -4.47 -21.45
C ILE A 249 -19.94 -4.48 -20.71
N SER A 250 -19.02 -5.38 -21.05
CA SER A 250 -17.70 -5.40 -20.43
C SER A 250 -16.56 -5.83 -21.34
N VAL A 251 -15.37 -5.37 -20.97
CA VAL A 251 -14.08 -5.80 -21.54
C VAL A 251 -13.15 -6.20 -20.41
N CYS A 252 -12.29 -7.18 -20.65
CA CYS A 252 -11.34 -7.66 -19.64
C CYS A 252 -9.94 -7.80 -20.21
N GLY A 253 -8.95 -7.46 -19.41
CA GLY A 253 -7.53 -7.62 -19.68
C GLY A 253 -6.79 -8.10 -18.45
N THR A 254 -5.53 -8.48 -18.61
CA THR A 254 -4.69 -8.95 -17.50
C THR A 254 -3.41 -8.14 -17.47
N PHE A 255 -3.21 -7.36 -16.41
CA PHE A 255 -1.90 -6.74 -16.17
C PHE A 255 -0.90 -7.80 -15.76
N SER A 256 0.37 -7.59 -16.11
CA SER A 256 1.44 -8.50 -15.69
C SER A 256 1.74 -8.43 -14.18
N SER A 257 1.37 -7.32 -13.52
CA SER A 257 1.31 -7.19 -12.06
C SER A 257 0.41 -6.02 -11.63
N SER A 258 0.13 -5.94 -10.33
CA SER A 258 -0.61 -4.82 -9.74
C SER A 258 0.11 -3.48 -9.82
N GLU A 259 1.45 -3.47 -9.84
CA GLU A 259 2.23 -2.27 -10.13
C GLU A 259 1.97 -1.75 -11.55
N GLN A 260 1.85 -2.66 -12.52
CA GLN A 260 1.54 -2.26 -13.89
C GLN A 260 0.13 -1.71 -14.02
N GLY A 261 -0.85 -2.29 -13.32
CA GLY A 261 -2.19 -1.71 -13.22
C GLY A 261 -2.16 -0.33 -12.56
N ALA A 262 -1.41 -0.15 -11.47
CA ALA A 262 -1.32 1.11 -10.75
C ALA A 262 -0.82 2.29 -11.60
N LYS A 263 -0.02 2.05 -12.64
CA LYS A 263 0.39 3.08 -13.61
C LYS A 263 -0.79 3.70 -14.36
N MET A 264 -1.91 2.99 -14.48
CA MET A 264 -3.13 3.48 -15.12
C MET A 264 -4.12 4.11 -14.12
N GLN A 265 -3.83 4.06 -12.81
CA GLN A 265 -4.78 4.49 -11.77
C GLN A 265 -5.09 5.99 -11.81
N ASP A 266 -4.10 6.83 -12.15
CA ASP A 266 -4.33 8.27 -12.27
C ASP A 266 -5.19 8.63 -13.49
N TRP A 267 -5.06 7.88 -14.58
CA TRP A 267 -5.91 8.05 -15.77
C TRP A 267 -7.36 7.69 -15.48
N VAL A 268 -7.59 6.50 -14.91
CA VAL A 268 -8.93 6.04 -14.52
C VAL A 268 -9.54 6.94 -13.46
N GLY A 269 -8.75 7.39 -12.48
CA GLY A 269 -9.22 8.17 -11.33
C GLY A 269 -9.56 9.63 -11.63
N ASN A 270 -9.47 10.07 -12.88
CA ASN A 270 -9.92 11.39 -13.34
C ASN A 270 -11.35 11.37 -13.91
N ASP A 271 -12.05 10.22 -13.82
CA ASP A 271 -13.43 9.97 -14.24
C ASP A 271 -13.75 10.15 -15.74
N GLU A 272 -12.99 10.98 -16.47
CA GLU A 272 -13.14 11.23 -17.91
C GLU A 272 -13.17 9.98 -18.80
N PRO A 273 -12.29 8.96 -18.63
CA PRO A 273 -12.39 7.76 -19.45
C PRO A 273 -13.68 6.97 -19.15
N LEU A 274 -14.07 6.81 -17.89
CA LEU A 274 -15.29 6.09 -17.52
C LEU A 274 -16.56 6.84 -17.98
N LYS A 275 -16.53 8.16 -17.93
CA LYS A 275 -17.56 9.04 -18.47
C LYS A 275 -17.70 8.91 -19.98
N SER A 276 -16.58 8.82 -20.70
CA SER A 276 -16.60 8.64 -22.16
C SER A 276 -17.28 7.32 -22.58
N PHE A 277 -17.18 6.26 -21.78
CA PHE A 277 -17.87 4.99 -22.07
C PHE A 277 -19.38 5.10 -21.85
N ASN A 278 -19.82 5.83 -20.82
CA ASN A 278 -21.25 6.12 -20.64
C ASN A 278 -21.79 6.97 -21.81
N SER A 279 -21.00 7.90 -22.33
CA SER A 279 -21.37 8.75 -23.48
C SER A 279 -21.34 8.01 -24.83
N ALA A 280 -20.72 6.84 -24.89
CA ALA A 280 -20.72 5.99 -26.09
C ALA A 280 -22.00 5.14 -26.23
N VAL A 281 -22.89 5.18 -25.24
CA VAL A 281 -24.23 4.57 -25.34
C VAL A 281 -25.17 5.57 -26.01
N ASP A 282 -25.49 5.33 -27.28
CA ASP A 282 -26.18 6.29 -28.15
C ASP A 282 -27.64 6.59 -27.74
N ALA A 283 -28.28 5.68 -26.99
CA ALA A 283 -29.71 5.75 -26.72
C ALA A 283 -30.09 5.42 -25.27
N CYS A 284 -29.53 6.11 -24.26
CA CYS A 284 -29.98 5.89 -22.88
C CYS A 284 -31.31 6.63 -22.57
N PRO A 285 -32.42 5.95 -22.23
CA PRO A 285 -33.71 6.60 -22.00
C PRO A 285 -33.82 7.27 -20.62
N ASP A 286 -34.69 8.28 -20.54
CA ASP A 286 -35.06 8.92 -19.27
C ASP A 286 -35.48 7.90 -18.19
N GLY A 287 -34.99 8.09 -16.96
CA GLY A 287 -35.29 7.21 -15.83
C GLY A 287 -34.33 6.01 -15.66
N TYR A 288 -33.30 5.92 -16.50
CA TYR A 288 -32.17 5.01 -16.31
C TYR A 288 -30.89 5.77 -15.90
N SER A 289 -29.97 5.03 -15.27
CA SER A 289 -28.61 5.45 -14.96
C SER A 289 -27.62 4.46 -15.57
N LEU A 290 -26.56 4.99 -16.17
CA LEU A 290 -25.40 4.21 -16.63
C LEU A 290 -24.31 4.30 -15.57
N THR A 291 -23.78 3.16 -15.15
CA THR A 291 -22.63 3.08 -14.27
C THR A 291 -21.50 2.35 -14.97
N SER A 292 -20.39 3.05 -15.19
CA SER A 292 -19.13 2.43 -15.59
C SER A 292 -18.30 2.14 -14.35
N LEU A 293 -17.83 0.90 -14.16
CA LEU A 293 -17.06 0.48 -13.00
C LEU A 293 -15.95 -0.51 -13.35
N ILE A 294 -14.95 -0.59 -12.48
CA ILE A 294 -13.83 -1.51 -12.62
C ILE A 294 -13.94 -2.63 -11.58
N THR A 295 -13.84 -3.88 -12.07
CA THR A 295 -13.90 -5.10 -11.27
C THR A 295 -12.68 -5.99 -11.47
N ASP A 296 -12.50 -7.00 -10.62
CA ASP A 296 -11.68 -8.16 -10.96
C ASP A 296 -12.39 -9.09 -11.96
N GLY A 297 -11.72 -10.19 -12.33
CA GLY A 297 -12.27 -11.26 -13.18
C GLY A 297 -13.44 -12.03 -12.55
N ASP A 298 -13.62 -11.93 -11.23
CA ASP A 298 -14.75 -12.54 -10.50
C ASP A 298 -15.94 -11.57 -10.38
N GLY A 299 -15.79 -10.32 -10.85
CA GLY A 299 -16.83 -9.30 -10.83
C GLY A 299 -16.90 -8.48 -9.52
N ASN A 300 -15.92 -8.59 -8.63
CA ASN A 300 -15.90 -7.78 -7.40
C ASN A 300 -15.36 -6.38 -7.66
N GLU A 301 -16.12 -5.36 -7.26
CA GLU A 301 -15.69 -3.96 -7.29
C GLU A 301 -14.42 -3.75 -6.46
N GLY A 302 -13.42 -3.11 -7.08
CA GLY A 302 -12.14 -2.82 -6.43
C GLY A 302 -11.28 -4.06 -6.09
N GLY A 303 -11.63 -5.23 -6.62
CA GLY A 303 -10.82 -6.46 -6.55
C GLY A 303 -9.70 -6.52 -7.60
N GLY A 304 -9.83 -5.75 -8.68
CA GLY A 304 -8.86 -5.66 -9.76
C GLY A 304 -7.62 -4.83 -9.42
N CYS A 305 -6.70 -4.69 -10.37
CA CYS A 305 -5.50 -3.86 -10.21
C CYS A 305 -5.72 -2.37 -10.44
N LEU A 306 -6.96 -2.02 -10.76
CA LEU A 306 -7.46 -0.68 -10.92
C LEU A 306 -8.73 -0.54 -10.11
N GLN A 307 -9.00 0.68 -9.69
CA GLN A 307 -10.25 1.05 -9.02
C GLN A 307 -10.81 2.29 -9.69
N GLY A 308 -12.11 2.32 -9.89
CA GLY A 308 -12.81 3.45 -10.48
C GLY A 308 -14.26 3.10 -10.74
N SER A 309 -15.13 4.07 -10.54
CA SER A 309 -16.52 4.01 -10.96
C SER A 309 -17.00 5.41 -11.31
N PHE A 310 -17.91 5.49 -12.27
CA PHE A 310 -18.56 6.71 -12.70
C PHE A 310 -20.01 6.43 -13.05
N GLU A 311 -20.93 7.19 -12.46
CA GLU A 311 -22.36 7.08 -12.71
C GLU A 311 -22.87 8.36 -13.39
N SER A 312 -23.69 8.19 -14.43
CA SER A 312 -24.40 9.29 -15.09
C SER A 312 -25.88 8.95 -15.27
N SER A 313 -26.75 9.88 -14.91
CA SER A 313 -28.18 9.77 -15.20
C SER A 313 -28.45 10.08 -16.67
N CYS A 314 -29.41 9.37 -17.26
CA CYS A 314 -29.78 9.53 -18.66
C CYS A 314 -30.80 10.66 -18.91
N SER A 315 -31.07 11.49 -17.90
CA SER A 315 -31.95 12.65 -18.08
C SER A 315 -31.20 13.89 -18.55
N PRO A 316 -31.77 14.68 -19.47
CA PRO A 316 -31.24 15.99 -19.80
C PRO A 316 -31.29 16.86 -18.54
N ILE A 317 -30.17 17.52 -18.24
CA ILE A 317 -30.11 18.54 -17.18
C ILE A 317 -31.16 19.60 -17.56
N SER A 318 -32.32 19.55 -16.90
CA SER A 318 -33.33 20.59 -17.02
C SER A 318 -32.78 21.81 -16.29
N VAL A 319 -32.14 22.71 -17.03
CA VAL A 319 -31.79 24.04 -16.54
C VAL A 319 -33.10 24.81 -16.41
N THR A 320 -33.79 24.63 -15.29
CA THR A 320 -34.91 25.51 -14.94
C THR A 320 -34.32 26.86 -14.53
N PRO A 321 -34.70 27.97 -15.19
CA PRO A 321 -34.25 29.29 -14.77
C PRO A 321 -34.75 29.57 -13.35
N PRO A 322 -33.92 30.15 -12.47
CA PRO A 322 -34.34 30.41 -11.09
C PRO A 322 -35.54 31.37 -11.06
N PRO A 323 -36.51 31.16 -10.14
CA PRO A 323 -37.65 32.04 -10.00
C PRO A 323 -37.21 33.46 -9.65
N PRO A 324 -37.90 34.50 -10.14
CA PRO A 324 -37.54 35.88 -9.86
C PRO A 324 -37.61 36.16 -8.35
N PRO A 325 -36.62 36.85 -7.77
CA PRO A 325 -36.61 37.17 -6.36
C PRO A 325 -37.73 38.17 -6.00
N PRO A 326 -38.27 38.12 -4.77
CA PRO A 326 -39.26 39.09 -4.30
C PRO A 326 -38.68 40.52 -4.28
N PRO A 327 -39.53 41.55 -4.47
CA PRO A 327 -39.07 42.93 -4.57
C PRO A 327 -38.44 43.42 -3.25
N PRO A 328 -37.24 44.04 -3.28
CA PRO A 328 -36.64 44.65 -2.11
C PRO A 328 -37.31 45.99 -1.74
N PRO A 329 -37.21 46.43 -0.46
CA PRO A 329 -37.68 47.74 -0.02
C PRO A 329 -36.92 48.87 -0.72
N PRO A 330 -37.55 50.06 -0.89
CA PRO A 330 -36.99 51.14 -1.69
C PRO A 330 -35.70 51.70 -1.07
N PRO A 331 -34.59 51.82 -1.83
CA PRO A 331 -33.35 52.42 -1.38
C PRO A 331 -33.38 53.97 -1.45
N PRO A 332 -32.54 54.66 -0.65
CA PRO A 332 -32.37 56.11 -0.69
C PRO A 332 -31.77 56.61 -2.02
N PRO A 333 -31.99 57.89 -2.38
CA PRO A 333 -31.64 58.43 -3.69
C PRO A 333 -30.12 58.46 -3.97
N PRO A 334 -29.69 58.16 -5.22
CA PRO A 334 -28.28 58.04 -5.58
C PRO A 334 -27.60 59.40 -5.89
N PRO A 335 -26.28 59.52 -5.66
CA PRO A 335 -25.46 60.65 -6.07
C PRO A 335 -25.21 60.68 -7.60
N PRO A 336 -24.84 61.84 -8.18
CA PRO A 336 -24.77 62.04 -9.62
C PRO A 336 -23.67 61.21 -10.32
N PRO A 337 -23.89 60.79 -11.58
CA PRO A 337 -23.00 59.88 -12.29
C PRO A 337 -21.72 60.56 -12.80
N PRO A 338 -20.56 59.87 -12.75
CA PRO A 338 -19.32 60.34 -13.35
C PRO A 338 -19.35 60.21 -14.90
N PRO A 339 -18.47 60.91 -15.62
CA PRO A 339 -18.48 60.98 -17.08
C PRO A 339 -18.19 59.62 -17.72
N LYS A 340 -18.96 59.28 -18.77
CA LYS A 340 -18.73 58.10 -19.60
C LYS A 340 -17.36 58.18 -20.27
N THR A 341 -16.40 57.41 -19.78
CA THR A 341 -15.21 57.05 -20.54
C THR A 341 -15.63 56.01 -21.59
N LEU A 342 -15.17 56.23 -22.83
CA LEU A 342 -15.38 55.29 -23.94
C LEU A 342 -14.73 53.95 -23.55
N ALA A 343 -15.47 52.84 -23.74
CA ALA A 343 -14.94 51.51 -23.48
C ALA A 343 -13.67 51.28 -24.33
N PRO A 344 -12.59 50.74 -23.74
CA PRO A 344 -11.39 50.41 -24.50
C PRO A 344 -11.70 49.39 -25.61
N PRO A 345 -11.01 49.46 -26.76
CA PRO A 345 -11.19 48.48 -27.84
C PRO A 345 -10.91 47.06 -27.34
N PRO A 346 -11.60 46.04 -27.88
CA PRO A 346 -11.41 44.66 -27.47
C PRO A 346 -9.95 44.22 -27.71
N PRO A 347 -9.37 43.40 -26.82
CA PRO A 347 -8.00 42.91 -26.96
C PRO A 347 -7.84 42.08 -28.24
N PRO A 348 -6.66 42.10 -28.89
CA PRO A 348 -6.43 41.34 -30.10
C PRO A 348 -6.37 39.83 -29.79
N PRO A 349 -6.97 38.98 -30.65
CA PRO A 349 -6.91 37.53 -30.50
C PRO A 349 -5.50 37.02 -30.76
N CYS A 350 -5.16 35.90 -30.13
CA CYS A 350 -3.85 35.29 -30.26
C CYS A 350 -3.95 33.88 -30.84
N ARG A 351 -3.44 33.67 -32.06
CA ARG A 351 -3.34 32.35 -32.69
C ARG A 351 -1.96 31.74 -32.41
N VAL A 352 -1.93 30.52 -31.87
CA VAL A 352 -0.69 29.78 -31.56
C VAL A 352 -0.78 28.37 -32.10
N CYS A 353 0.39 27.76 -32.35
CA CYS A 353 0.52 26.39 -32.79
C CYS A 353 1.43 25.60 -31.85
N VAL A 354 1.03 24.38 -31.54
CA VAL A 354 1.86 23.38 -30.86
C VAL A 354 2.41 22.46 -31.93
N ARG A 355 3.73 22.39 -32.02
CA ARG A 355 4.43 21.67 -33.09
C ARG A 355 5.34 20.61 -32.53
N THR A 356 5.47 19.50 -33.24
CA THR A 356 6.57 18.54 -33.09
C THR A 356 7.30 18.41 -34.41
N ILE A 357 8.61 18.68 -34.38
CA ILE A 357 9.45 18.80 -35.56
C ILE A 357 10.68 17.91 -35.47
N VAL A 358 11.20 17.54 -36.64
CA VAL A 358 12.58 17.03 -36.77
C VAL A 358 13.53 18.24 -36.78
N ALA A 359 14.07 18.58 -35.61
CA ALA A 359 14.90 19.76 -35.41
C ALA A 359 16.32 19.63 -35.98
N ALA A 360 16.85 18.41 -36.06
CA ALA A 360 18.14 18.13 -36.70
C ALA A 360 18.17 16.71 -37.28
N SER A 361 18.91 16.51 -38.37
CA SER A 361 19.13 15.23 -39.03
C SER A 361 20.63 14.88 -39.09
N PRO A 362 21.00 13.58 -39.15
CA PRO A 362 22.39 13.15 -39.23
C PRO A 362 23.05 13.54 -40.57
N PRO A 363 24.39 13.67 -40.60
CA PRO A 363 25.14 13.81 -41.85
C PRO A 363 24.88 12.63 -42.81
N SER A 364 24.81 12.93 -44.10
CA SER A 364 24.36 12.05 -45.20
C SER A 364 24.81 10.59 -45.07
N GLY A 365 23.86 9.64 -44.95
CA GLY A 365 24.15 8.20 -45.01
C GLY A 365 23.42 7.32 -43.98
N ALA A 366 22.82 7.89 -42.94
CA ALA A 366 21.87 7.21 -42.05
C ALA A 366 20.44 7.40 -42.59
N GLY A 367 19.61 6.35 -42.56
CA GLY A 367 18.28 6.35 -43.19
C GLY A 367 17.40 7.53 -42.76
N ASN A 368 16.52 7.98 -43.67
CA ASN A 368 15.63 9.11 -43.45
C ASN A 368 14.53 8.73 -42.44
N PHE A 369 14.55 9.35 -41.26
CA PHE A 369 13.39 9.38 -40.38
C PHE A 369 12.38 10.41 -40.88
N GLU A 370 11.11 9.99 -40.99
CA GLU A 370 9.98 10.82 -41.39
C GLU A 370 8.77 10.48 -40.52
N PHE A 371 7.97 11.48 -40.18
CA PHE A 371 6.68 11.28 -39.55
C PHE A 371 5.70 10.62 -40.52
N THR A 372 5.00 9.59 -40.04
CA THR A 372 4.00 8.86 -40.81
C THR A 372 2.61 9.49 -40.69
N THR A 373 1.70 9.13 -41.59
CA THR A 373 0.29 9.55 -41.52
C THR A 373 -0.38 9.10 -40.21
N ASP A 374 0.03 7.95 -39.68
CA ASP A 374 -0.46 7.43 -38.41
C ASP A 374 0.06 8.28 -37.23
N ASP A 375 1.34 8.67 -37.27
CA ASP A 375 1.93 9.58 -36.29
C ASP A 375 1.19 10.92 -36.27
N CYS A 376 0.88 11.48 -37.44
CA CYS A 376 0.09 12.71 -37.53
C CYS A 376 -1.31 12.55 -36.94
N THR A 377 -2.03 11.49 -37.33
CA THR A 377 -3.43 11.30 -36.90
C THR A 377 -3.51 11.15 -35.39
N PHE A 378 -2.60 10.37 -34.81
CA PHE A 378 -2.53 10.13 -33.37
C PHE A 378 -2.06 11.37 -32.62
N LEU A 379 -0.92 11.95 -33.01
CA LEU A 379 -0.29 13.01 -32.24
C LEU A 379 -1.07 14.32 -32.35
N GLN A 380 -1.66 14.65 -33.51
CA GLN A 380 -2.52 15.82 -33.60
C GLN A 380 -3.80 15.67 -32.76
N GLY A 381 -4.39 14.47 -32.70
CA GLY A 381 -5.51 14.20 -31.79
C GLY A 381 -5.11 14.41 -30.34
N SER A 382 -4.03 13.76 -29.92
CA SER A 382 -3.50 13.88 -28.56
C SER A 382 -3.14 15.33 -28.19
N MET A 383 -2.48 16.09 -29.08
CA MET A 383 -2.13 17.49 -28.86
C MET A 383 -3.39 18.36 -28.73
N ALA A 384 -4.35 18.23 -29.65
CA ALA A 384 -5.59 18.98 -29.64
C ALA A 384 -6.37 18.72 -28.34
N ASP A 385 -6.60 17.45 -27.99
CA ASP A 385 -7.34 17.07 -26.79
C ASP A 385 -6.66 17.58 -25.52
N THR A 386 -5.34 17.41 -25.42
CA THR A 386 -4.55 17.82 -24.26
C THR A 386 -4.61 19.34 -24.06
N PHE A 387 -4.42 20.13 -25.12
CA PHE A 387 -4.44 21.59 -25.03
C PHE A 387 -5.86 22.15 -24.84
N ASN A 388 -6.87 21.56 -25.50
CA ASN A 388 -8.27 21.98 -25.34
C ASN A 388 -8.78 21.68 -23.93
N ALA A 389 -8.50 20.49 -23.39
CA ALA A 389 -8.87 20.12 -22.03
C ALA A 389 -8.20 21.07 -21.01
N LYS A 390 -6.91 21.38 -21.19
CA LYS A 390 -6.23 22.29 -20.28
C LYS A 390 -6.74 23.72 -20.38
N ALA A 391 -7.02 24.21 -21.59
CA ALA A 391 -7.61 25.53 -21.80
C ALA A 391 -8.95 25.64 -21.06
N ALA A 392 -9.79 24.60 -21.11
CA ALA A 392 -11.04 24.54 -20.37
C ALA A 392 -10.83 24.53 -18.84
N GLU A 393 -9.87 23.73 -18.35
CA GLU A 393 -9.55 23.62 -16.92
C GLU A 393 -9.10 24.96 -16.31
N VAL A 394 -8.24 25.70 -17.00
CA VAL A 394 -7.74 27.00 -16.51
C VAL A 394 -8.67 28.17 -16.84
N GLY A 395 -9.83 27.89 -17.46
CA GLY A 395 -10.79 28.91 -17.88
C GLY A 395 -10.19 29.91 -18.89
N ALA A 396 -9.33 29.43 -19.78
CA ALA A 396 -8.85 30.20 -20.92
C ALA A 396 -9.95 30.30 -21.97
N VAL A 397 -10.31 31.52 -22.36
CA VAL A 397 -11.32 31.73 -23.39
C VAL A 397 -10.67 31.56 -24.77
N MET A 398 -11.20 30.63 -25.55
CA MET A 398 -10.76 30.37 -26.92
C MET A 398 -11.81 30.81 -27.93
N LEU A 399 -11.37 31.44 -29.01
CA LEU A 399 -12.17 31.71 -30.20
C LEU A 399 -12.21 30.51 -31.14
N SER A 400 -11.11 29.75 -31.20
CA SER A 400 -11.04 28.48 -31.92
C SER A 400 -10.29 27.48 -31.04
N PRO A 401 -10.83 26.27 -30.81
CA PRO A 401 -10.06 25.21 -30.18
C PRO A 401 -8.83 24.85 -31.02
N PHE A 402 -7.87 24.20 -30.38
CA PHE A 402 -6.77 23.53 -31.06
C PHE A 402 -7.34 22.42 -31.93
N ASP A 403 -7.03 22.46 -33.22
CA ASP A 403 -7.40 21.45 -34.21
C ASP A 403 -6.21 21.17 -35.13
N LYS A 404 -6.31 20.09 -35.92
CA LYS A 404 -5.29 19.63 -36.87
C LYS A 404 -4.92 20.74 -37.84
N ASP A 405 -3.62 21.02 -37.96
CA ASP A 405 -3.07 22.03 -38.87
C ASP A 405 -2.03 21.38 -39.81
N ALA A 406 -0.73 21.59 -39.61
CA ALA A 406 0.31 20.96 -40.42
C ALA A 406 0.52 19.47 -40.09
N CYS A 407 0.66 18.64 -41.13
CA CYS A 407 1.16 17.27 -41.04
C CYS A 407 2.05 17.00 -42.26
N THR A 408 3.35 16.93 -42.04
CA THR A 408 4.35 16.62 -43.06
C THR A 408 5.38 15.64 -42.50
N ALA A 409 6.28 15.16 -43.36
CA ALA A 409 7.35 14.24 -42.97
C ALA A 409 8.25 14.75 -41.82
N THR A 410 8.30 16.06 -41.55
CA THR A 410 9.18 16.65 -40.54
C THR A 410 8.48 17.58 -39.56
N ASP A 411 7.16 17.72 -39.65
CA ASP A 411 6.40 18.69 -38.87
C ASP A 411 4.95 18.24 -38.67
N ILE A 412 4.55 18.10 -37.40
CA ILE A 412 3.19 17.82 -36.94
C ILE A 412 2.73 18.99 -36.07
N ALA A 413 1.61 19.61 -36.41
CA ALA A 413 1.09 20.77 -35.72
C ALA A 413 -0.42 20.70 -35.46
N VAL A 414 -0.83 21.27 -34.33
CA VAL A 414 -2.20 21.71 -34.07
C VAL A 414 -2.18 23.19 -33.73
N CYS A 415 -3.22 23.93 -34.12
CA CYS A 415 -3.29 25.36 -33.88
C CYS A 415 -4.64 25.76 -33.30
N GLY A 416 -4.61 26.67 -32.33
CA GLY A 416 -5.78 27.22 -31.64
C GLY A 416 -5.72 28.75 -31.60
N THR A 417 -6.85 29.39 -31.30
CA THR A 417 -6.91 30.86 -31.18
C THR A 417 -7.53 31.25 -29.86
N PHE A 418 -6.77 31.91 -28.99
CA PHE A 418 -7.25 32.50 -27.75
C PHE A 418 -7.96 33.83 -28.02
N PHE A 419 -8.93 34.15 -27.17
CA PHE A 419 -9.63 35.44 -27.19
C PHE A 419 -8.68 36.61 -26.94
N SER A 420 -7.67 36.42 -26.10
CA SER A 420 -6.68 37.43 -25.74
C SER A 420 -5.32 36.79 -25.43
N THR A 421 -4.28 37.62 -25.29
CA THR A 421 -2.96 37.15 -24.84
C THR A 421 -3.01 36.66 -23.39
N GLU A 422 -3.80 37.32 -22.55
CA GLU A 422 -4.02 36.96 -21.15
C GLU A 422 -4.64 35.56 -21.01
N ASP A 423 -5.54 35.18 -21.93
CA ASP A 423 -6.12 33.84 -21.95
C ASP A 423 -5.09 32.75 -22.29
N GLY A 424 -4.18 33.02 -23.23
CA GLY A 424 -3.07 32.11 -23.53
C GLY A 424 -2.12 31.95 -22.33
N LEU A 425 -1.78 33.06 -21.66
CA LEU A 425 -0.87 33.06 -20.51
C LEU A 425 -1.37 32.26 -19.31
N LYS A 426 -2.69 32.03 -19.18
CA LYS A 426 -3.23 31.12 -18.14
C LYS A 426 -2.67 29.71 -18.23
N MET A 427 -2.20 29.30 -19.41
CA MET A 427 -1.61 27.97 -19.65
C MET A 427 -0.07 27.96 -19.54
N GLN A 428 0.57 29.12 -19.34
CA GLN A 428 2.03 29.25 -19.43
C GLN A 428 2.78 28.42 -18.38
N SER A 429 2.26 28.34 -17.15
CA SER A 429 2.83 27.50 -16.09
C SER A 429 2.71 26.02 -16.43
N TRP A 430 1.59 25.57 -16.96
CA TRP A 430 1.40 24.16 -17.34
C TRP A 430 2.33 23.74 -18.48
N VAL A 431 2.52 24.58 -19.49
CA VAL A 431 3.47 24.30 -20.58
C VAL A 431 4.89 24.16 -20.06
N THR A 432 5.27 24.96 -19.06
CA THR A 432 6.64 25.03 -18.55
C THR A 432 6.94 24.02 -17.43
N ASP A 433 6.00 23.77 -16.52
CA ASP A 433 6.18 22.92 -15.34
C ASP A 433 5.65 21.48 -15.54
N ASP A 434 4.48 21.30 -16.15
CA ASP A 434 3.85 19.98 -16.35
C ASP A 434 4.27 19.31 -17.69
N THR A 435 5.10 20.02 -18.46
CA THR A 435 5.78 19.64 -19.71
C THR A 435 5.02 18.69 -20.65
N PRO A 436 3.82 19.06 -21.14
CA PRO A 436 3.14 18.30 -22.20
C PRO A 436 4.03 18.10 -23.44
N LEU A 437 4.91 19.07 -23.72
CA LEU A 437 5.91 18.99 -24.79
C LEU A 437 6.90 17.83 -24.61
N THR A 438 7.24 17.46 -23.37
CA THR A 438 8.06 16.27 -23.08
C THR A 438 7.35 15.00 -23.53
N ASN A 439 6.03 14.90 -23.29
CA ASN A 439 5.26 13.70 -23.66
C ASN A 439 5.22 13.51 -25.19
N PHE A 440 5.10 14.60 -25.95
CA PHE A 440 5.11 14.54 -27.41
C PHE A 440 6.48 14.16 -27.98
N VAL A 441 7.58 14.65 -27.39
CA VAL A 441 8.94 14.18 -27.74
C VAL A 441 9.15 12.72 -27.30
N THR A 442 8.60 12.33 -26.16
CA THR A 442 8.69 10.97 -25.59
C THR A 442 7.91 9.96 -26.42
N TYR A 443 6.83 10.35 -27.09
CA TYR A 443 6.11 9.48 -28.03
C TYR A 443 7.06 8.89 -29.10
N PHE A 444 7.93 9.73 -29.68
CA PHE A 444 8.89 9.27 -30.68
C PHE A 444 10.14 8.64 -30.07
N THR A 445 10.62 9.17 -28.95
CA THR A 445 11.89 8.74 -28.34
C THR A 445 11.73 7.61 -27.33
N GLY A 446 10.52 7.26 -26.88
CA GLY A 446 10.29 6.22 -25.86
C GLY A 446 11.03 6.45 -24.53
N GLY A 447 11.44 7.69 -24.24
CA GLY A 447 12.30 8.05 -23.11
C GLY A 447 13.77 7.63 -23.26
N SER A 448 14.11 6.86 -24.31
CA SER A 448 15.47 6.47 -24.65
C SER A 448 15.59 6.29 -26.16
N CYS A 449 16.49 7.04 -26.80
CA CYS A 449 16.56 7.14 -28.25
C CYS A 449 16.60 5.78 -28.97
N PRO A 450 15.53 5.42 -29.71
CA PRO A 450 15.51 4.18 -30.46
C PRO A 450 16.51 4.24 -31.62
N PRO A 451 17.01 3.07 -32.10
CA PRO A 451 17.99 3.03 -33.19
C PRO A 451 17.57 3.80 -34.46
N ARG A 452 16.26 3.85 -34.75
CA ARG A 452 15.69 4.60 -35.89
C ARG A 452 15.88 6.11 -35.82
N LEU A 453 16.11 6.65 -34.61
CA LEU A 453 16.34 8.09 -34.39
C LEU A 453 17.83 8.40 -34.21
N SER A 454 18.75 7.46 -34.41
CA SER A 454 20.17 7.72 -34.20
C SER A 454 20.68 8.87 -35.09
N GLY A 455 21.23 9.89 -34.45
CA GLY A 455 21.70 11.13 -35.08
C GLY A 455 20.63 12.21 -35.31
N TYR A 456 19.36 11.95 -34.98
CA TYR A 456 18.27 12.92 -35.10
C TYR A 456 18.03 13.70 -33.80
N THR A 457 17.46 14.89 -33.92
CA THR A 457 16.88 15.64 -32.80
C THR A 457 15.40 15.86 -33.04
N ILE A 458 14.56 15.44 -32.10
CA ILE A 458 13.12 15.69 -32.13
C ILE A 458 12.80 16.78 -31.11
N ALA A 459 12.01 17.78 -31.52
CA ALA A 459 11.62 18.88 -30.65
C ALA A 459 10.11 19.11 -30.71
N SER A 460 9.50 19.37 -29.55
CA SER A 460 8.14 19.88 -29.46
C SER A 460 8.18 21.30 -28.92
N LEU A 461 7.50 22.22 -29.59
CA LEU A 461 7.60 23.66 -29.32
C LEU A 461 6.30 24.39 -29.61
N ILE A 462 6.19 25.60 -29.08
CA ILE A 462 5.07 26.52 -29.34
C ILE A 462 5.56 27.62 -30.27
N SER A 463 4.83 27.82 -31.37
CA SER A 463 5.13 28.79 -32.42
C SER A 463 3.90 29.60 -32.81
N ASP A 464 4.11 30.61 -33.64
CA ASP A 464 3.04 31.18 -34.45
C ASP A 464 2.69 30.27 -35.66
N THR A 465 1.83 30.78 -36.53
CA THR A 465 1.35 30.09 -37.74
C THR A 465 2.39 29.98 -38.83
N ASP A 466 3.40 30.84 -38.78
CA ASP A 466 4.51 30.90 -39.75
C ASP A 466 5.71 30.06 -39.25
N GLY A 467 5.57 29.42 -38.09
CA GLY A 467 6.60 28.60 -37.46
C GLY A 467 7.64 29.41 -36.68
N ASN A 468 7.42 30.71 -36.47
CA ASN A 468 8.30 31.53 -35.66
C ASN A 468 8.13 31.20 -34.17
N THR A 469 9.26 31.14 -33.47
CA THR A 469 9.31 30.91 -32.02
C THR A 469 9.98 32.10 -31.33
N PRO A 470 9.50 32.54 -30.16
CA PRO A 470 8.38 31.98 -29.38
C PRO A 470 7.00 32.34 -29.96
N GLY A 471 5.97 31.58 -29.59
CA GLY A 471 4.59 31.87 -30.00
C GLY A 471 4.05 33.19 -29.41
N PRO A 472 3.03 33.81 -30.03
CA PRO A 472 2.61 35.19 -29.73
C PRO A 472 2.01 35.42 -28.33
N CYS A 473 1.49 34.39 -27.64
CA CYS A 473 0.95 34.51 -26.28
C CYS A 473 1.17 33.27 -25.40
N LEU A 474 1.95 32.32 -25.89
CA LEU A 474 2.27 31.10 -25.18
C LEU A 474 3.65 30.63 -25.67
N GLU A 475 4.53 30.29 -24.74
CA GLU A 475 5.90 29.92 -25.04
C GLU A 475 6.25 28.57 -24.43
N GLY A 476 7.00 27.75 -25.15
CA GLY A 476 7.47 26.46 -24.63
C GLY A 476 8.28 25.71 -25.66
N LYS A 477 9.30 24.99 -25.21
CA LYS A 477 10.10 24.11 -26.04
C LYS A 477 10.66 22.96 -25.20
N HIS A 478 10.61 21.76 -25.75
CA HIS A 478 11.34 20.59 -25.26
C HIS A 478 12.00 19.88 -26.44
N GLU A 479 13.22 19.39 -26.28
CA GLU A 479 13.93 18.66 -27.34
C GLU A 479 14.76 17.50 -26.79
N ALA A 480 14.88 16.44 -27.58
CA ALA A 480 15.71 15.29 -27.28
C ALA A 480 16.60 14.96 -28.48
N ALA A 481 17.92 15.00 -28.24
CA ALA A 481 18.93 14.66 -29.23
C ALA A 481 19.36 13.19 -29.07
N CYS A 482 19.28 12.44 -30.16
CA CYS A 482 19.67 11.04 -30.20
C CYS A 482 21.10 10.92 -30.71
N ALA A 483 22.08 10.98 -29.79
CA ALA A 483 23.49 10.96 -30.16
C ALA A 483 23.89 9.69 -30.95
N LEU A 484 24.78 9.87 -31.94
CA LEU A 484 25.49 8.75 -32.57
C LEU A 484 26.43 8.14 -31.52
N SER A 485 26.37 6.81 -31.32
CA SER A 485 27.28 6.13 -30.40
C SER A 485 28.73 6.30 -30.88
N SER A 486 29.54 7.08 -30.17
CA SER A 486 30.98 7.09 -30.40
C SER A 486 31.59 5.79 -29.87
N PRO A 487 32.62 5.23 -30.55
CA PRO A 487 33.30 4.04 -30.05
C PRO A 487 33.96 4.35 -28.68
N PRO A 488 33.94 3.40 -27.74
CA PRO A 488 34.49 3.60 -26.41
C PRO A 488 35.99 3.94 -26.48
N PRO A 489 36.49 4.85 -25.62
CA PRO A 489 37.92 5.16 -25.57
C PRO A 489 38.73 3.91 -25.21
N PRO A 490 39.94 3.74 -25.77
CA PRO A 490 40.78 2.59 -25.49
C PRO A 490 41.12 2.50 -23.99
N PRO A 491 41.20 1.29 -23.41
CA PRO A 491 41.47 1.10 -21.99
C PRO A 491 42.84 1.69 -21.61
N PRO A 492 42.96 2.31 -20.41
CA PRO A 492 44.23 2.83 -19.94
C PRO A 492 45.25 1.70 -19.73
N PRO A 493 46.55 1.96 -19.94
CA PRO A 493 47.60 0.97 -19.77
C PRO A 493 47.66 0.47 -18.31
N PRO A 494 47.94 -0.83 -18.09
CA PRO A 494 47.96 -1.43 -16.77
C PRO A 494 49.07 -0.82 -15.88
N PRO A 495 48.80 -0.60 -14.58
CA PRO A 495 49.82 -0.13 -13.65
C PRO A 495 50.93 -1.18 -13.43
N PRO A 496 52.16 -0.74 -13.10
CA PRO A 496 53.29 -1.64 -12.88
C PRO A 496 53.07 -2.57 -11.68
N PRO A 497 53.58 -3.82 -11.72
CA PRO A 497 53.35 -4.81 -10.68
C PRO A 497 54.03 -4.43 -9.36
N PRO A 498 53.36 -4.66 -8.22
CA PRO A 498 53.96 -4.46 -6.89
C PRO A 498 55.06 -5.50 -6.61
N PRO A 499 56.04 -5.16 -5.75
CA PRO A 499 57.13 -6.06 -5.40
C PRO A 499 56.64 -7.33 -4.68
N PRO A 500 57.34 -8.47 -4.85
CA PRO A 500 56.90 -9.76 -4.32
C PRO A 500 56.94 -9.78 -2.78
N PRO A 501 55.93 -10.39 -2.12
CA PRO A 501 55.94 -10.57 -0.67
C PRO A 501 56.96 -11.64 -0.24
N PRO A 502 57.46 -11.56 1.01
CA PRO A 502 58.41 -12.53 1.55
C PRO A 502 57.79 -13.94 1.69
N PRO A 503 58.62 -15.00 1.62
CA PRO A 503 58.15 -16.38 1.61
C PRO A 503 57.50 -16.78 2.95
N PRO A 504 56.43 -17.60 2.91
CA PRO A 504 55.72 -18.04 4.11
C PRO A 504 56.51 -19.10 4.90
N PRO A 505 56.37 -19.13 6.24
CA PRO A 505 56.98 -20.16 7.08
C PRO A 505 56.34 -21.56 6.86
N PRO A 506 57.07 -22.64 7.20
CA PRO A 506 56.64 -24.02 6.92
C PRO A 506 55.37 -24.42 7.68
N PRO A 507 54.58 -25.37 7.13
CA PRO A 507 53.25 -25.72 7.64
C PRO A 507 53.34 -26.54 8.93
N SER A 508 52.66 -26.04 9.98
CA SER A 508 52.43 -26.77 11.23
C SER A 508 51.47 -27.95 11.04
N PRO A 509 51.56 -29.01 11.85
CA PRO A 509 50.77 -30.23 11.69
C PRO A 509 49.26 -29.99 11.85
N ALA A 510 48.47 -30.75 11.10
CA ALA A 510 47.01 -30.67 11.04
C ALA A 510 46.34 -30.69 12.44
N PRO A 511 45.41 -29.74 12.73
CA PRO A 511 44.60 -29.81 13.93
C PRO A 511 43.52 -30.87 13.76
N ARG A 512 43.51 -31.82 14.69
CA ARG A 512 42.40 -32.76 14.90
C ARG A 512 41.10 -31.98 15.13
N HIS A 513 40.00 -32.48 14.57
CA HIS A 513 38.63 -32.09 14.90
C HIS A 513 38.49 -31.92 16.42
N ARG A 514 38.34 -30.67 16.87
CA ARG A 514 37.80 -30.33 18.18
C ARG A 514 36.52 -29.56 17.94
N ASN A 515 35.47 -30.03 18.60
CA ASN A 515 34.21 -29.32 18.75
C ASN A 515 34.48 -27.85 19.08
N SER A 516 33.77 -26.95 18.39
CA SER A 516 33.82 -25.51 18.60
C SER A 516 33.68 -25.19 20.10
N PRO A 517 34.52 -24.31 20.67
CA PRO A 517 34.30 -23.82 22.03
C PRO A 517 32.97 -23.06 22.09
N PRO A 518 32.26 -23.08 23.24
CA PRO A 518 31.10 -22.22 23.44
C PRO A 518 31.50 -20.74 23.27
N PRO A 519 30.62 -19.87 22.75
CA PRO A 519 30.92 -18.44 22.61
C PRO A 519 31.28 -17.82 23.97
N PRO A 520 32.18 -16.81 24.02
CA PRO A 520 32.54 -16.11 25.25
C PRO A 520 31.29 -15.52 25.92
N GLY A 521 31.20 -15.71 27.24
CA GLY A 521 30.01 -15.47 28.08
C GLY A 521 29.24 -14.19 27.76
N VAL A 522 28.11 -14.36 27.09
CA VAL A 522 27.06 -13.34 26.95
C VAL A 522 26.52 -13.00 28.34
N ASN A 523 26.50 -11.71 28.65
CA ASN A 523 26.02 -11.14 29.91
C ASN A 523 24.46 -11.19 29.97
N PHE A 524 23.90 -12.40 29.83
CA PHE A 524 22.48 -12.73 29.85
C PHE A 524 21.90 -12.59 31.27
N PRO A 525 20.68 -12.04 31.45
CA PRO A 525 19.98 -11.18 30.51
C PRO A 525 20.66 -9.80 30.45
N MET A 526 20.62 -9.08 29.32
CA MET A 526 21.16 -7.71 29.23
C MET A 526 20.19 -6.69 29.83
N CYS A 527 20.01 -6.78 31.14
CA CYS A 527 19.49 -5.71 31.98
C CYS A 527 20.47 -5.39 33.10
N GLU A 528 20.31 -4.21 33.69
CA GLU A 528 20.89 -3.88 35.00
C GLU A 528 19.92 -4.36 36.09
N CYS A 529 20.29 -5.45 36.75
CA CYS A 529 19.40 -6.26 37.56
C CYS A 529 20.25 -7.30 38.33
N ASP A 530 19.77 -7.81 39.47
CA ASP A 530 20.52 -8.80 40.25
C ASP A 530 20.46 -10.19 39.59
N LYS A 531 21.50 -10.51 38.82
CA LYS A 531 21.64 -11.75 38.02
C LYS A 531 22.08 -12.97 38.82
N ARG A 532 22.49 -12.79 40.07
CA ARG A 532 23.16 -13.87 40.82
C ARG A 532 22.15 -15.01 41.08
N PRO A 533 22.48 -16.28 40.73
CA PRO A 533 21.54 -17.41 40.84
C PRO A 533 20.89 -17.55 42.23
N GLY A 534 21.68 -17.29 43.29
CA GLY A 534 21.25 -17.39 44.69
C GLY A 534 20.56 -16.16 45.28
N SER A 535 20.32 -15.11 44.49
CA SER A 535 19.66 -13.88 44.97
C SER A 535 18.14 -14.00 45.08
N SER A 536 17.55 -15.09 44.58
CA SER A 536 16.13 -15.37 44.69
C SER A 536 15.87 -16.82 45.07
N THR A 537 14.74 -17.04 45.72
CA THR A 537 14.16 -18.36 45.99
C THR A 537 13.45 -18.96 44.77
N LEU A 538 13.11 -18.17 43.74
CA LEU A 538 12.39 -18.71 42.57
C LEU A 538 13.31 -19.54 41.67
N THR A 539 12.86 -20.74 41.29
CA THR A 539 13.53 -21.63 40.34
C THR A 539 12.51 -22.37 39.49
N ILE A 540 12.93 -23.02 38.40
CA ILE A 540 12.09 -23.93 37.64
C ILE A 540 12.42 -25.39 37.98
N SER A 541 11.44 -26.29 37.86
CA SER A 541 11.65 -27.74 37.92
C SER A 541 12.38 -28.25 36.68
N GLU A 542 12.79 -29.53 36.71
CA GLU A 542 13.05 -30.26 35.47
C GLU A 542 11.78 -30.23 34.58
N ALA A 543 11.99 -30.16 33.27
CA ALA A 543 10.88 -30.04 32.33
C ALA A 543 10.18 -31.38 32.17
N ASN A 544 8.85 -31.38 32.22
CA ASN A 544 8.07 -32.49 31.69
C ASN A 544 7.96 -32.32 30.16
N VAL A 545 8.33 -33.36 29.41
CA VAL A 545 8.34 -33.34 27.94
C VAL A 545 7.18 -34.15 27.39
N THR A 546 6.45 -33.57 26.45
CA THR A 546 5.37 -34.24 25.73
C THR A 546 5.61 -34.13 24.24
N ASP A 547 5.76 -35.26 23.55
CA ASP A 547 5.78 -35.31 22.09
C ASP A 547 4.36 -35.05 21.55
N LEU A 548 4.25 -34.22 20.51
CA LEU A 548 2.99 -33.87 19.85
C LEU A 548 2.95 -34.49 18.45
N ASP A 549 1.75 -34.84 17.95
CA ASP A 549 1.51 -35.59 16.70
C ASP A 549 2.12 -34.99 15.41
N THR A 550 2.61 -33.76 15.49
CA THR A 550 3.19 -32.95 14.40
C THR A 550 4.73 -32.97 14.38
N GLY A 551 5.37 -33.80 15.19
CA GLY A 551 6.83 -33.79 15.39
C GLY A 551 7.32 -32.60 16.22
N MET A 552 6.40 -31.89 16.88
CA MET A 552 6.68 -30.84 17.85
C MET A 552 6.84 -31.43 19.25
N ARG A 553 7.50 -30.70 20.15
CA ARG A 553 7.65 -31.07 21.55
C ARG A 553 7.24 -29.95 22.48
N MET A 554 6.47 -30.29 23.51
CA MET A 554 6.11 -29.38 24.58
C MET A 554 6.99 -29.62 25.80
N TYR A 555 7.65 -28.57 26.28
CA TYR A 555 8.43 -28.57 27.52
C TYR A 555 7.68 -27.74 28.57
N CYS A 556 7.22 -28.38 29.62
CA CYS A 556 6.51 -27.73 30.72
C CYS A 556 7.35 -27.70 32.00
N PHE A 557 7.46 -26.52 32.60
CA PHE A 557 8.20 -26.24 33.82
C PHE A 557 7.24 -25.81 34.93
N THR A 558 7.54 -26.21 36.16
CA THR A 558 6.82 -25.72 37.35
C THR A 558 7.74 -24.79 38.13
N ILE A 559 7.26 -23.58 38.42
CA ILE A 559 8.00 -22.65 39.28
C ILE A 559 7.93 -23.15 40.72
N SER A 560 9.10 -23.33 41.32
CA SER A 560 9.29 -23.86 42.67
C SER A 560 10.15 -22.92 43.51
N LEU A 561 10.20 -23.17 44.82
CA LEU A 561 11.05 -22.45 45.75
C LEU A 561 12.32 -23.25 46.05
N THR A 562 13.44 -22.54 46.16
CA THR A 562 14.71 -23.03 46.67
C THR A 562 15.22 -22.11 47.77
N ALA A 563 16.25 -22.55 48.51
CA ALA A 563 16.86 -21.73 49.53
C ALA A 563 17.50 -20.47 48.93
N CYS A 564 17.29 -19.35 49.61
CA CYS A 564 17.95 -18.10 49.28
C CYS A 564 19.40 -18.17 49.75
N MET A 565 20.31 -18.48 48.83
CA MET A 565 21.70 -18.81 49.18
C MET A 565 22.52 -17.59 49.62
N ARG A 566 21.98 -16.37 49.47
CA ARG A 566 22.64 -15.11 49.83
C ARG A 566 21.60 -14.08 50.27
N ALA A 567 22.00 -13.20 51.18
CA ALA A 567 21.19 -12.03 51.52
C ALA A 567 21.06 -11.11 50.29
N SER A 568 19.86 -11.05 49.72
CA SER A 568 19.51 -10.18 48.59
C SER A 568 18.08 -9.67 48.77
N PRO A 569 17.79 -8.41 48.42
CA PRO A 569 16.41 -7.92 48.43
C PRO A 569 15.54 -8.56 47.33
N CYS A 570 16.12 -9.38 46.45
CA CYS A 570 15.42 -10.20 45.46
C CYS A 570 14.96 -11.58 45.97
N CYS A 571 15.22 -11.87 47.25
CA CYS A 571 14.99 -13.19 47.85
C CYS A 571 13.54 -13.67 47.67
N PHE A 572 12.60 -12.76 47.91
CA PHE A 572 11.16 -12.98 47.84
C PHE A 572 10.52 -12.15 46.71
N GLN A 573 11.19 -12.10 45.56
CA GLN A 573 10.66 -11.41 44.38
C GLN A 573 9.33 -12.03 43.91
N ASP A 574 8.48 -11.22 43.32
CA ASP A 574 7.31 -11.68 42.58
C ASP A 574 7.71 -12.22 41.18
N PHE A 575 6.76 -12.77 40.44
CA PHE A 575 7.00 -13.36 39.13
C PHE A 575 6.18 -12.67 38.04
N ASN A 576 6.85 -11.83 37.26
CA ASN A 576 6.23 -11.06 36.18
C ASN A 576 6.57 -11.58 34.79
N LYS A 577 7.81 -12.06 34.61
CA LYS A 577 8.34 -12.47 33.31
C LYS A 577 9.42 -13.54 33.48
N ILE A 578 9.49 -14.49 32.56
CA ILE A 578 10.63 -15.39 32.38
C ILE A 578 11.20 -15.26 30.97
N GLU A 579 12.52 -15.36 30.84
CA GLU A 579 13.22 -15.37 29.56
C GLU A 579 14.13 -16.59 29.45
N PHE A 580 14.22 -17.17 28.26
CA PHE A 580 15.19 -18.21 27.91
C PHE A 580 16.12 -17.69 26.83
N ASN A 581 17.42 -18.03 26.91
CA ASN A 581 18.35 -17.73 25.82
C ASN A 581 17.97 -18.54 24.58
N VAL A 582 18.11 -17.94 23.40
CA VAL A 582 17.79 -18.60 22.14
C VAL A 582 18.97 -18.45 21.19
N LEU A 583 19.37 -19.56 20.57
CA LEU A 583 20.34 -19.55 19.49
C LEU A 583 19.74 -18.77 18.31
N PRO A 584 20.48 -17.84 17.66
CA PRO A 584 19.93 -17.02 16.57
C PRO A 584 19.21 -17.79 15.46
N SER A 585 19.70 -18.99 15.12
CA SER A 585 19.07 -19.86 14.11
C SER A 585 17.75 -20.51 14.57
N CYS A 586 17.45 -20.48 15.86
CA CYS A 586 16.24 -21.04 16.47
C CYS A 586 15.17 -19.96 16.80
N VAL A 587 15.37 -18.72 16.35
CA VAL A 587 14.32 -17.71 16.43
C VAL A 587 13.12 -18.16 15.58
N GLY A 588 11.94 -18.17 16.20
CA GLY A 588 10.72 -18.69 15.60
C GLY A 588 10.51 -20.19 15.76
N SER A 589 11.37 -20.93 16.48
CA SER A 589 11.14 -22.36 16.77
C SER A 589 10.18 -22.60 17.94
N VAL A 590 9.91 -21.59 18.77
CA VAL A 590 8.84 -21.62 19.77
C VAL A 590 7.56 -21.19 19.05
N VAL A 591 6.61 -22.09 18.94
CA VAL A 591 5.33 -21.86 18.23
C VAL A 591 4.38 -21.06 19.12
N TYR A 592 4.26 -21.47 20.38
CA TYR A 592 3.54 -20.75 21.41
C TYR A 592 4.05 -21.16 22.79
N SER A 593 3.67 -20.40 23.80
CA SER A 593 3.89 -20.72 25.20
C SER A 593 2.56 -20.98 25.91
N ILE A 594 2.61 -21.62 27.07
CA ILE A 594 1.44 -21.81 27.94
C ILE A 594 1.83 -21.33 29.32
N THR A 595 0.93 -20.61 30.01
CA THR A 595 1.10 -20.25 31.42
C THR A 595 -0.18 -20.61 32.16
N ASP A 596 -0.08 -21.50 33.15
CA ASP A 596 -1.22 -22.06 33.89
C ASP A 596 -2.39 -22.48 32.97
N GLY A 597 -2.08 -23.29 31.95
CA GLY A 597 -3.07 -23.76 30.96
C GLY A 597 -3.51 -22.72 29.92
N THR A 598 -3.14 -21.45 30.07
CA THR A 598 -3.48 -20.40 29.09
C THR A 598 -2.42 -20.29 28.00
N GLN A 599 -2.78 -20.56 26.76
CA GLN A 599 -1.90 -20.42 25.60
C GLN A 599 -1.63 -18.95 25.27
N ARG A 600 -0.38 -18.63 24.92
CA ARG A 600 0.11 -17.29 24.56
C ARG A 600 1.05 -17.37 23.36
N PRO A 601 0.99 -16.44 22.39
CA PRO A 601 1.94 -16.40 21.28
C PRO A 601 3.39 -16.34 21.77
N ALA A 602 4.31 -16.94 21.02
CA ALA A 602 5.73 -16.82 21.33
C ALA A 602 6.19 -15.36 21.17
N GLN A 603 6.93 -14.84 22.14
CA GLN A 603 7.45 -13.47 22.06
C GLN A 603 8.97 -13.51 22.08
N TYR A 604 9.60 -13.00 21.03
CA TYR A 604 11.06 -12.90 20.97
C TYR A 604 11.57 -11.49 21.27
N GLN A 605 12.74 -11.38 21.87
CA GLN A 605 13.61 -10.21 21.74
C GLN A 605 14.79 -10.61 20.89
N LEU A 606 15.15 -9.81 19.88
CA LEU A 606 16.22 -10.15 18.93
C LEU A 606 17.51 -9.36 19.17
N ARG A 607 17.40 -8.18 19.79
CA ARG A 607 18.52 -7.29 20.09
C ARG A 607 18.62 -7.04 21.60
N PRO A 608 19.84 -6.97 22.18
CA PRO A 608 21.15 -7.21 21.53
C PRO A 608 21.44 -8.70 21.24
N TYR A 609 20.60 -9.62 21.70
CA TYR A 609 20.70 -11.05 21.41
C TYR A 609 19.32 -11.71 21.49
N PRO A 610 19.14 -12.90 20.88
CA PRO A 610 17.86 -13.59 20.84
C PRO A 610 17.46 -14.20 22.18
N THR A 611 16.24 -13.90 22.63
CA THR A 611 15.57 -14.58 23.76
C THR A 611 14.11 -14.81 23.43
N VAL A 612 13.55 -15.90 23.96
CA VAL A 612 12.10 -16.03 24.06
C VAL A 612 11.65 -15.53 25.43
N LYS A 613 10.54 -14.80 25.45
CA LYS A 613 9.96 -14.16 26.62
C LYS A 613 8.55 -14.65 26.85
N ILE A 614 8.24 -14.86 28.12
CA ILE A 614 6.88 -15.10 28.58
C ILE A 614 6.59 -13.97 29.56
N ASN A 615 5.88 -12.96 29.06
CA ASN A 615 5.54 -11.73 29.79
C ASN A 615 4.17 -11.85 30.46
N GLN A 616 3.86 -10.88 31.33
CA GLN A 616 2.55 -10.71 31.95
C GLN A 616 2.09 -11.93 32.76
N VAL A 617 2.99 -12.54 33.53
CA VAL A 617 2.62 -13.59 34.49
C VAL A 617 1.97 -12.96 35.73
N GLN A 618 2.48 -11.80 36.18
CA GLN A 618 1.89 -10.93 37.21
C GLN A 618 1.49 -11.64 38.52
N LYS A 619 2.29 -12.60 38.98
CA LYS A 619 2.03 -13.31 40.24
C LYS A 619 2.86 -12.75 41.38
N ARG A 620 2.20 -12.44 42.51
CA ARG A 620 2.88 -12.07 43.76
C ARG A 620 3.65 -13.28 44.28
N PHE A 621 4.74 -13.04 45.03
CA PHE A 621 5.62 -14.10 45.56
C PHE A 621 4.87 -15.30 46.18
N ILE A 622 3.85 -15.06 47.00
CA ILE A 622 3.07 -16.11 47.67
C ILE A 622 2.26 -16.99 46.71
N ASP A 623 1.92 -16.46 45.53
CA ASP A 623 1.10 -17.11 44.51
C ASP A 623 1.97 -17.77 43.42
N VAL A 624 3.30 -17.61 43.48
CA VAL A 624 4.24 -18.13 42.46
C VAL A 624 4.42 -19.66 42.50
N PRO A 625 4.60 -20.32 43.66
CA PRO A 625 4.85 -21.75 43.69
C PRO A 625 3.73 -22.55 43.01
N GLY A 626 4.11 -23.49 42.13
CA GLY A 626 3.16 -24.29 41.35
C GLY A 626 2.74 -23.66 40.02
N THR A 627 3.18 -22.44 39.70
CA THR A 627 2.94 -21.83 38.39
C THR A 627 3.54 -22.69 37.29
N GLN A 628 2.75 -23.07 36.28
CA GLN A 628 3.23 -23.83 35.15
C GLN A 628 3.57 -22.90 33.98
N VAL A 629 4.72 -23.12 33.36
CA VAL A 629 5.19 -22.41 32.17
C VAL A 629 5.60 -23.44 31.13
N CYS A 630 5.01 -23.43 29.95
CA CYS A 630 5.37 -24.35 28.87
C CYS A 630 5.85 -23.62 27.61
N LEU A 631 6.75 -24.26 26.87
CA LEU A 631 7.19 -23.88 25.53
C LEU A 631 6.85 -25.02 24.57
N VAL A 632 6.20 -24.71 23.45
CA VAL A 632 6.00 -25.67 22.36
C VAL A 632 7.00 -25.38 21.26
N LEU A 633 7.88 -26.34 21.02
CA LEU A 633 9.03 -26.25 20.13
C LEU A 633 8.80 -27.08 18.86
N ARG A 634 9.27 -26.56 17.73
CA ARG A 634 9.25 -27.28 16.44
C ARG A 634 10.65 -27.56 15.89
N PRO A 635 10.81 -28.61 15.06
CA PRO A 635 12.07 -28.91 14.40
C PRO A 635 12.58 -27.73 13.53
N PRO A 636 13.91 -27.57 13.37
CA PRO A 636 15.00 -28.40 13.90
C PRO A 636 15.43 -28.03 15.33
N CYS A 637 14.77 -27.06 15.98
CA CYS A 637 15.08 -26.65 17.35
C CYS A 637 13.95 -27.06 18.29
N ASP A 638 13.62 -28.35 18.26
CA ASP A 638 12.55 -29.04 18.99
C ASP A 638 12.99 -29.54 20.38
N SER A 639 14.19 -29.15 20.83
CA SER A 639 14.69 -29.46 22.16
C SER A 639 15.25 -28.22 22.86
N MET A 640 15.32 -28.23 24.18
CA MET A 640 15.88 -27.10 24.94
C MET A 640 17.38 -26.95 24.64
N ALA A 641 18.08 -28.06 24.41
CA ALA A 641 19.48 -28.02 24.03
C ALA A 641 19.69 -27.40 22.65
N ALA A 642 18.84 -27.76 21.67
CA ALA A 642 18.90 -27.19 20.33
C ALA A 642 18.49 -25.71 20.34
N LEU A 643 17.41 -25.37 21.06
CA LEU A 643 16.91 -23.99 21.20
C LEU A 643 17.98 -23.05 21.76
N CYS A 644 18.74 -23.50 22.75
CA CYS A 644 19.69 -22.66 23.49
C CYS A 644 21.14 -22.81 23.00
N GLY A 645 21.40 -23.72 22.05
CA GLY A 645 22.69 -23.92 21.40
C GLY A 645 23.69 -24.79 22.18
N GLY A 646 23.23 -25.67 23.06
CA GLY A 646 24.07 -26.56 23.88
C GLY A 646 23.29 -27.24 25.02
N GLY A 647 23.93 -28.15 25.77
CA GLY A 647 23.25 -28.98 26.78
C GLY A 647 22.71 -28.23 28.01
N ASP A 648 23.17 -27.00 28.27
CA ASP A 648 22.68 -26.14 29.35
C ASP A 648 21.96 -24.92 28.75
N CYS A 649 20.64 -24.82 28.98
CA CYS A 649 19.85 -23.65 28.60
C CYS A 649 19.76 -22.65 29.76
N MET A 650 20.08 -21.39 29.51
CA MET A 650 20.01 -20.31 30.49
C MET A 650 18.61 -19.69 30.53
N TYR A 651 18.09 -19.48 31.73
CA TYR A 651 16.85 -18.76 31.95
C TYR A 651 17.00 -17.70 33.04
N ALA A 652 16.14 -16.67 32.98
CA ALA A 652 16.07 -15.61 33.97
C ALA A 652 14.62 -15.29 34.34
N ILE A 653 14.35 -15.18 35.64
CA ILE A 653 13.02 -14.87 36.19
C ILE A 653 13.02 -13.44 36.71
N PHE A 654 12.01 -12.64 36.35
CA PHE A 654 11.95 -11.21 36.61
C PHE A 654 10.76 -10.83 37.48
N ASN A 655 11.00 -9.86 38.36
CA ASN A 655 10.01 -9.23 39.22
C ASN A 655 9.20 -8.14 38.49
N ASN A 656 8.03 -7.78 39.02
CA ASN A 656 7.26 -6.63 38.55
C ASN A 656 7.77 -5.36 39.24
N ARG A 657 8.53 -4.54 38.53
CA ARG A 657 9.10 -3.33 39.12
C ARG A 657 8.04 -2.24 39.28
N VAL A 658 7.69 -1.93 40.52
CA VAL A 658 7.22 -0.60 40.93
C VAL A 658 8.42 0.27 41.33
N SER A 659 8.33 1.61 41.24
CA SER A 659 9.47 2.56 41.20
C SER A 659 10.58 2.30 42.23
N ASP A 660 10.20 1.83 43.42
CA ASP A 660 11.06 1.77 44.60
C ASP A 660 11.60 0.35 44.88
N GLN A 661 11.26 -0.64 44.06
CA GLN A 661 11.71 -2.02 44.23
C GLN A 661 13.04 -2.33 43.50
N PRO A 662 13.87 -3.23 44.06
CA PRO A 662 15.07 -3.73 43.37
C PRO A 662 14.71 -4.44 42.07
N LYS A 663 15.58 -4.34 41.05
CA LYS A 663 15.46 -5.09 39.79
C LYS A 663 16.07 -6.48 39.96
N CYS A 664 15.24 -7.51 39.85
CA CYS A 664 15.62 -8.89 40.10
C CYS A 664 15.54 -9.70 38.81
N CYS A 665 16.57 -10.51 38.53
CA CYS A 665 16.66 -11.31 37.31
C CYS A 665 17.58 -12.55 37.47
N PRO A 666 17.53 -13.27 38.61
CA PRO A 666 18.43 -14.38 38.89
C PRO A 666 18.56 -15.31 37.68
N VAL A 667 19.80 -15.54 37.25
CA VAL A 667 20.11 -16.34 36.08
C VAL A 667 20.50 -17.72 36.54
N ARG A 668 19.89 -18.73 35.94
CA ARG A 668 20.13 -20.14 36.24
C ARG A 668 20.22 -20.90 34.93
N THR A 669 20.82 -22.08 35.00
CA THR A 669 20.86 -23.03 33.89
C THR A 669 19.91 -24.18 34.19
N MET A 670 19.30 -24.69 33.14
CA MET A 670 18.58 -25.95 33.15
C MET A 670 19.22 -26.90 32.14
N LYS A 671 19.17 -28.20 32.43
CA LYS A 671 19.56 -29.23 31.48
C LYS A 671 18.37 -29.64 30.65
N ASP A 672 18.62 -29.98 29.39
CA ASP A 672 17.60 -30.62 28.57
C ASP A 672 17.37 -32.05 29.08
N PRO A 673 16.16 -32.42 29.52
CA PRO A 673 15.87 -33.78 29.98
C PRO A 673 16.10 -34.86 28.92
N LEU A 674 16.15 -34.49 27.63
CA LEU A 674 16.45 -35.42 26.53
C LEU A 674 17.95 -35.53 26.22
N SER A 675 18.82 -34.80 26.92
CA SER A 675 20.28 -34.76 26.66
C SER A 675 21.12 -35.70 27.54
N ALA A 676 20.48 -36.70 28.15
CA ALA A 676 21.11 -37.68 29.05
C ALA A 676 22.09 -38.63 28.33
#